data_AF-A0A430F4Z8-F1
#
_entry.id   AF-A0A430F4Z8-F1
#
_cell.length_a   1.000
_cell.length_b   1.000
_cell.length_c   1.000
_cell.angle_alpha   90.00
_cell.angle_beta   90.00
_cell.angle_gamma   90.00
#
_symmetry.space_group_name_H-M   'P 1'
#
loop_
_entity.id
_entity.type
_entity.pdbx_description
1 polymer ?
#
loop_
_entity_poly.entity_id
_entity_poly.type
_entity_poly.pdbx_seq_one_letter_code
_entity_poly.pdbx_strand_id
1 'polypeptide(L)'
;MYCPQCGSIVPAGSQFCPSCGTPVNQQTQTAVPPQPAAPAAPSYPAAPPPGPQPAPAPQAAPVTPAMPAAPATPAVPPVPGAPMGAAPAPQPVTPKAPVQITPQQLAAFGTSAGIGIGAAIVMALLGMLISWSMLQNLIDSADLSEPLTNLNFFHRLGVYLALGASGSITAKMGMGGSVVGSASASVPLSWIGYALAIGCAFGAFLMARRAAIRFRWVGVVSAFAVGIVSGLVMLLLTAIMRYSYTEDTNFITVSGATFRTFAMVFVLATVGALIGYFLADTTADESNVFTAAWTWSHRVRGFRRTVVETAACYVVVSTVVALIVMIVASSKMSGLTSGAGPLWAFLPLVLPALGAWSVVIGSFGAIEFGSTGASPISISLFGSDAMATFDYTWALWLMFVLYLLCGFYVALRAAARNAYDPYYADWRFCWQAPACWLAFWLITPYLFMAVQGGGGGISSSSGMTYQIVPALWFCLIAALWSFIIEVVARLLGPTVIQSLTGIWPVLVGGTVRPGLRSTRHDPHEVVFAESVTMAAQAGVASATEAFATPVPGAPQAPVRGGISAMPRSGDSLIAPAVPGAATVAATRKPMSPKTKMWLIIGGVAVGLVIILSIVFSALNSSTFSASATAKQYIAAIESGDFNGANGIAKPQVKNDQMKLLSNDAVPKEGRISNAQVIREKANGNSKIVTVSYTLDGKEVTHDLKMIKRGSKALFFTDWGVAEPMTTTIFVSKPEAISALAVNGVEVTEKNAKGTDNGIWSFTVYPGTYSVSAGKSKYLTSEASQIVASGDESSSDSRTVLSVEATDALTEAIQQKVNEKIDECEKSTDLEPKGCPFSAYSYGDDKNMRNFTWSVTDYPQVEVDTDYGTFQTDYGIKVKYTYEYRSSDGWEPNDGSTTLSAMSGIFSVDGDKLTIELDDSDD
;
A
#
# COMPACT_ATOMS: atom_id res chain seq x y z
N MET A 1 24.52 4.85 -19.72
CA MET A 1 25.02 5.57 -18.51
C MET A 1 24.33 4.99 -17.27
N TYR A 2 24.75 5.31 -16.04
CA TYR A 2 24.11 4.80 -14.82
C TYR A 2 23.30 5.91 -14.13
N CYS A 3 22.15 5.56 -13.54
CA CYS A 3 21.31 6.52 -12.82
C CYS A 3 21.92 6.87 -11.44
N PRO A 4 22.18 8.16 -11.12
CA PRO A 4 22.79 8.58 -9.86
C PRO A 4 21.87 8.47 -8.62
N GLN A 5 20.65 7.95 -8.77
CA GLN A 5 19.72 7.71 -7.66
C GLN A 5 19.41 6.22 -7.40
N CYS A 6 19.57 5.33 -8.39
CA CYS A 6 19.24 3.92 -8.23
C CYS A 6 20.24 2.94 -8.86
N GLY A 7 21.33 3.42 -9.47
CA GLY A 7 22.40 2.59 -10.03
C GLY A 7 22.03 1.76 -11.27
N SER A 8 20.81 1.86 -11.80
CA SER A 8 20.41 1.10 -13.00
C SER A 8 20.95 1.72 -14.29
N ILE A 9 21.04 0.89 -15.34
CA ILE A 9 21.51 1.32 -16.66
C ILE A 9 20.41 2.15 -17.35
N VAL A 10 20.80 3.37 -17.72
CA VAL A 10 20.03 4.34 -18.48
C VAL A 10 20.47 4.31 -19.95
N PRO A 11 19.57 4.00 -20.90
CA PRO A 11 19.85 4.04 -22.34
C PRO A 11 20.25 5.43 -22.83
N ALA A 12 21.14 5.49 -23.82
CA ALA A 12 21.51 6.75 -24.47
C ALA A 12 20.27 7.44 -25.09
N GLY A 13 20.21 8.77 -24.98
CA GLY A 13 19.07 9.56 -25.48
C GLY A 13 17.86 9.66 -24.52
N SER A 14 17.74 8.81 -23.50
CA SER A 14 16.60 8.88 -22.56
C SER A 14 16.73 10.08 -21.60
N GLN A 15 15.64 10.86 -21.46
CA GLN A 15 15.60 12.03 -20.56
C GLN A 15 15.27 11.69 -19.11
N PHE A 16 14.78 10.47 -18.84
CA PHE A 16 14.45 9.97 -17.51
C PHE A 16 14.91 8.52 -17.37
N CYS A 17 15.35 8.14 -16.16
CA CYS A 17 15.73 6.77 -15.86
C CYS A 17 14.49 5.85 -15.87
N PRO A 18 14.44 4.82 -16.73
CA PRO A 18 13.25 3.96 -16.88
C PRO A 18 12.90 3.18 -15.59
N SER A 19 13.87 2.94 -14.70
CA SER A 19 13.67 2.18 -13.45
C SER A 19 13.12 3.02 -12.28
N CYS A 20 13.19 4.35 -12.33
CA CYS A 20 12.86 5.20 -11.17
C CYS A 20 12.32 6.61 -11.49
N GLY A 21 12.19 6.99 -12.76
CA GLY A 21 11.67 8.30 -13.18
C GLY A 21 12.58 9.50 -12.90
N THR A 22 13.80 9.30 -12.40
CA THR A 22 14.75 10.41 -12.15
C THR A 22 15.19 11.04 -13.47
N PRO A 23 15.09 12.38 -13.66
CA PRO A 23 15.55 13.05 -14.89
C PRO A 23 17.07 12.94 -15.05
N VAL A 24 17.52 12.72 -16.28
CA VAL A 24 18.92 12.47 -16.64
C VAL A 24 19.41 13.60 -17.54
N ASN A 25 20.04 14.60 -16.91
CA ASN A 25 20.42 15.83 -17.59
C ASN A 25 21.67 15.62 -18.46
N GLN A 26 21.53 15.75 -19.79
CA GLN A 26 22.64 15.58 -20.72
C GLN A 26 23.52 16.84 -20.75
N GLN A 27 24.65 16.81 -20.04
CA GLN A 27 25.75 17.75 -20.24
C GLN A 27 26.98 17.00 -20.77
N THR A 28 27.35 17.31 -22.01
CA THR A 28 28.47 16.71 -22.73
C THR A 28 29.79 17.03 -22.04
N GLN A 29 30.48 16.03 -21.51
CA GLN A 29 31.84 16.20 -20.96
C GLN A 29 32.89 16.07 -22.07
N THR A 30 33.58 17.17 -22.36
CA THR A 30 34.84 17.16 -23.11
C THR A 30 36.00 16.76 -22.21
N ALA A 31 36.99 16.04 -22.77
CA ALA A 31 38.09 15.44 -22.01
C ALA A 31 39.26 16.40 -21.72
N VAL A 32 39.91 16.20 -20.57
CA VAL A 32 41.17 16.85 -20.13
C VAL A 32 42.03 15.78 -19.41
N PRO A 33 43.36 15.71 -19.61
CA PRO A 33 44.19 14.57 -19.18
C PRO A 33 44.62 14.57 -17.68
N PRO A 34 45.16 13.44 -17.16
CA PRO A 34 45.33 13.21 -15.71
C PRO A 34 46.74 13.53 -15.15
N GLN A 35 46.80 13.83 -13.84
CA GLN A 35 48.01 13.80 -13.01
C GLN A 35 47.64 13.58 -11.51
N PRO A 36 48.59 13.30 -10.58
CA PRO A 36 48.60 11.99 -9.92
C PRO A 36 48.20 11.98 -8.42
N ALA A 37 48.12 10.78 -7.85
CA ALA A 37 47.64 10.51 -6.49
C ALA A 37 48.62 10.91 -5.36
N ALA A 38 48.08 11.08 -4.16
CA ALA A 38 48.80 11.35 -2.91
C ALA A 38 48.47 10.31 -1.81
N PRO A 39 49.35 10.07 -0.81
CA PRO A 39 49.33 8.83 -0.01
C PRO A 39 48.42 8.82 1.24
N ALA A 40 48.26 7.63 1.82
CA ALA A 40 47.44 7.38 3.02
C ALA A 40 48.12 7.79 4.34
N ALA A 41 47.31 7.93 5.41
CA ALA A 41 47.74 8.37 6.74
C ALA A 41 47.88 7.21 7.76
N PRO A 42 48.84 7.26 8.70
CA PRO A 42 49.03 6.26 9.76
C PRO A 42 48.20 6.56 11.04
N SER A 43 48.12 5.58 11.94
CA SER A 43 47.33 5.61 13.19
C SER A 43 48.17 5.34 14.44
N TYR A 44 47.72 5.82 15.62
CA TYR A 44 48.32 5.53 16.93
C TYR A 44 47.25 5.41 18.06
N PRO A 45 47.53 4.70 19.19
CA PRO A 45 46.52 4.23 20.15
C PRO A 45 46.35 5.11 21.41
N ALA A 46 45.47 4.67 22.34
CA ALA A 46 44.91 5.46 23.46
C ALA A 46 45.47 5.14 24.87
N ALA A 47 45.12 5.98 25.86
CA ALA A 47 45.41 5.81 27.30
C ALA A 47 44.26 6.39 28.21
N PRO A 48 44.14 6.04 29.51
CA PRO A 48 42.89 6.21 30.29
C PRO A 48 43.05 7.13 31.57
N PRO A 49 42.27 7.09 32.70
CA PRO A 49 41.71 8.31 33.32
C PRO A 49 42.10 8.59 34.81
N PRO A 50 41.70 9.75 35.40
CA PRO A 50 40.92 9.73 36.67
C PRO A 50 39.93 10.93 36.88
N GLY A 51 39.17 10.92 38.00
CA GLY A 51 38.40 12.05 38.58
C GLY A 51 38.92 12.46 39.98
N PRO A 52 38.22 13.27 40.84
CA PRO A 52 36.79 13.67 40.85
C PRO A 52 36.51 15.21 41.06
N GLN A 53 35.31 15.56 41.59
CA GLN A 53 34.65 16.91 41.77
C GLN A 53 35.24 17.81 42.90
N PRO A 54 34.77 19.08 43.21
CA PRO A 54 33.58 19.86 42.76
C PRO A 54 33.81 21.37 42.39
N ALA A 55 32.72 22.18 42.32
CA ALA A 55 32.64 23.53 41.72
C ALA A 55 32.90 24.75 42.68
N PRO A 56 33.04 25.99 42.15
CA PRO A 56 31.88 26.91 42.02
C PRO A 56 31.85 27.78 40.72
N ALA A 57 30.90 28.72 40.63
CA ALA A 57 30.67 29.66 39.50
C ALA A 57 30.44 31.10 40.05
N PRO A 58 30.05 32.15 39.26
CA PRO A 58 30.11 32.37 37.81
C PRO A 58 30.81 33.71 37.40
N GLN A 59 31.35 33.84 36.18
CA GLN A 59 31.74 35.15 35.59
C GLN A 59 31.44 35.27 34.08
N ALA A 60 31.54 36.49 33.54
CA ALA A 60 30.89 36.94 32.31
C ALA A 60 31.61 36.56 30.99
N ALA A 61 30.86 36.62 29.88
CA ALA A 61 31.32 36.21 28.55
C ALA A 61 32.10 37.33 27.79
N PRO A 62 33.25 37.01 27.17
CA PRO A 62 33.88 37.84 26.14
C PRO A 62 33.29 37.62 24.73
N VAL A 63 33.53 38.58 23.83
CA VAL A 63 33.04 38.59 22.43
C VAL A 63 34.08 37.99 21.47
N THR A 64 33.65 37.29 20.41
CA THR A 64 34.52 36.77 19.34
C THR A 64 34.36 37.50 17.99
N PRO A 65 35.39 37.53 17.10
CA PRO A 65 35.39 38.35 15.88
C PRO A 65 34.74 37.69 14.64
N ALA A 66 34.73 38.43 13.52
CA ALA A 66 33.99 38.10 12.29
C ALA A 66 34.69 37.14 11.30
N MET A 67 33.93 36.74 10.27
CA MET A 67 34.20 35.67 9.28
C MET A 67 35.10 36.10 8.09
N PRO A 68 35.60 35.11 7.32
CA PRO A 68 35.77 35.19 5.86
C PRO A 68 34.56 34.60 5.09
N ALA A 69 34.31 35.06 3.87
CA ALA A 69 33.16 34.66 3.04
C ALA A 69 33.53 33.79 1.82
N ALA A 70 32.52 33.16 1.20
CA ALA A 70 32.68 32.28 0.02
C ALA A 70 32.46 33.01 -1.33
N PRO A 71 32.96 32.47 -2.47
CA PRO A 71 32.94 33.17 -3.77
C PRO A 71 31.57 33.22 -4.47
N ALA A 72 31.40 34.18 -5.38
CA ALA A 72 30.19 34.39 -6.18
C ALA A 72 30.24 33.72 -7.57
N THR A 73 29.07 33.52 -8.19
CA THR A 73 28.90 32.96 -9.54
C THR A 73 28.73 34.04 -10.63
N PRO A 74 29.02 33.74 -11.91
CA PRO A 74 28.99 34.74 -12.99
C PRO A 74 27.58 35.13 -13.47
N ALA A 75 27.44 36.33 -14.03
CA ALA A 75 26.19 36.86 -14.59
C ALA A 75 26.19 36.90 -16.13
N VAL A 76 24.98 36.89 -16.71
CA VAL A 76 24.73 37.01 -18.17
C VAL A 76 24.50 38.49 -18.54
N PRO A 77 25.05 39.00 -19.65
CA PRO A 77 24.93 40.42 -20.03
C PRO A 77 23.51 40.80 -20.55
N PRO A 78 23.03 42.03 -20.28
CA PRO A 78 21.71 42.51 -20.71
C PRO A 78 21.71 43.20 -22.10
N VAL A 79 20.52 43.33 -22.69
CA VAL A 79 20.28 44.07 -23.95
C VAL A 79 20.19 45.59 -23.69
N PRO A 80 20.79 46.47 -24.53
CA PRO A 80 20.70 47.92 -24.34
C PRO A 80 19.37 48.50 -24.84
N GLY A 81 18.74 49.42 -24.08
CA GLY A 81 17.66 50.26 -24.62
C GLY A 81 16.48 50.64 -23.71
N ALA A 82 16.69 51.05 -22.45
CA ALA A 82 15.65 51.70 -21.64
C ALA A 82 16.26 52.69 -20.63
N PRO A 83 15.61 53.83 -20.31
CA PRO A 83 16.15 54.82 -19.39
C PRO A 83 16.08 54.38 -17.91
N MET A 84 17.12 54.70 -17.14
CA MET A 84 17.19 54.42 -15.70
C MET A 84 16.20 55.28 -14.89
N GLY A 85 15.12 54.67 -14.40
CA GLY A 85 14.42 55.15 -13.21
C GLY A 85 15.23 54.82 -11.95
N ALA A 86 15.30 55.73 -10.98
CA ALA A 86 16.07 55.52 -9.76
C ALA A 86 15.51 54.36 -8.91
N ALA A 87 16.35 53.39 -8.57
CA ALA A 87 15.98 52.29 -7.69
C ALA A 87 15.81 52.79 -6.24
N PRO A 88 14.77 52.36 -5.49
CA PRO A 88 14.64 52.69 -4.07
C PRO A 88 15.81 52.11 -3.27
N ALA A 89 16.35 52.89 -2.33
CA ALA A 89 17.42 52.42 -1.45
C ALA A 89 16.96 51.22 -0.59
N PRO A 90 17.80 50.18 -0.39
CA PRO A 90 17.43 49.02 0.40
C PRO A 90 17.21 49.40 1.87
N GLN A 91 15.99 49.18 2.35
CA GLN A 91 15.64 49.34 3.76
C GLN A 91 16.42 48.32 4.61
N PRO A 92 17.01 48.72 5.76
CA PRO A 92 17.72 47.78 6.63
C PRO A 92 16.74 46.75 7.22
N VAL A 93 17.20 45.50 7.34
CA VAL A 93 16.39 44.39 7.85
C VAL A 93 16.15 44.58 9.36
N THR A 94 14.99 45.11 9.72
CA THR A 94 14.57 45.20 11.12
C THR A 94 14.40 43.81 11.72
N PRO A 95 14.84 43.57 12.97
CA PRO A 95 14.46 42.38 13.72
C PRO A 95 12.93 42.27 13.77
N LYS A 96 12.39 41.05 13.64
CA LYS A 96 10.95 40.84 13.83
C LYS A 96 10.57 41.24 15.26
N ALA A 97 9.91 42.39 15.38
CA ALA A 97 9.25 42.78 16.61
C ALA A 97 8.27 41.67 17.08
N PRO A 98 8.02 41.55 18.40
CA PRO A 98 6.89 40.77 18.87
C PRO A 98 5.61 41.26 18.18
N VAL A 99 4.67 40.34 17.91
CA VAL A 99 3.45 40.66 17.13
C VAL A 99 2.60 41.67 17.90
N GLN A 100 2.79 42.96 17.60
CA GLN A 100 1.98 44.04 18.16
C GLN A 100 0.57 43.92 17.61
N ILE A 101 -0.38 43.62 18.50
CA ILE A 101 -1.80 43.57 18.17
C ILE A 101 -2.24 44.99 17.79
N THR A 102 -2.48 45.21 16.50
CA THR A 102 -2.94 46.53 16.04
C THR A 102 -4.39 46.79 16.48
N PRO A 103 -4.84 48.05 16.62
CA PRO A 103 -6.24 48.37 16.88
C PRO A 103 -7.21 47.77 15.84
N GLN A 104 -6.73 47.56 14.61
CA GLN A 104 -7.47 46.90 13.54
C GLN A 104 -7.64 45.38 13.77
N GLN A 105 -6.65 44.72 14.38
CA GLN A 105 -6.79 43.32 14.84
C GLN A 105 -7.69 43.22 16.08
N LEU A 106 -7.58 44.15 17.02
CA LEU A 106 -8.48 44.26 18.19
C LEU A 106 -9.95 44.33 17.76
N ALA A 107 -10.26 45.18 16.77
CA ALA A 107 -11.58 45.24 16.15
C ALA A 107 -11.97 43.95 15.39
N ALA A 108 -11.02 43.27 14.75
CA ALA A 108 -11.27 42.02 14.02
C ALA A 108 -11.69 40.86 14.93
N PHE A 109 -10.97 40.59 16.01
CA PHE A 109 -11.39 39.52 16.95
C PHE A 109 -12.60 39.92 17.79
N GLY A 110 -12.78 41.20 18.13
CA GLY A 110 -14.02 41.69 18.75
C GLY A 110 -15.25 41.46 17.87
N THR A 111 -15.15 41.72 16.56
CA THR A 111 -16.22 41.45 15.59
C THR A 111 -16.56 39.96 15.50
N SER A 112 -15.53 39.09 15.44
CA SER A 112 -15.73 37.65 15.38
C SER A 112 -16.36 37.06 16.65
N ALA A 113 -15.93 37.51 17.83
CA ALA A 113 -16.53 37.12 19.10
C ALA A 113 -17.97 37.63 19.23
N GLY A 114 -18.23 38.89 18.83
CA GLY A 114 -19.56 39.49 18.86
C GLY A 114 -20.59 38.76 17.99
N ILE A 115 -20.20 38.36 16.77
CA ILE A 115 -21.08 37.57 15.87
C ILE A 115 -21.31 36.16 16.44
N GLY A 116 -20.28 35.51 17.00
CA GLY A 116 -20.42 34.19 17.63
C GLY A 116 -21.36 34.20 18.84
N ILE A 117 -21.16 35.13 19.78
CA ILE A 117 -22.02 35.29 20.96
C ILE A 117 -23.44 35.71 20.56
N GLY A 118 -23.59 36.61 19.57
CA GLY A 118 -24.90 36.98 19.04
C GLY A 118 -25.67 35.80 18.45
N ALA A 119 -25.01 34.95 17.65
CA ALA A 119 -25.61 33.73 17.09
C ALA A 119 -25.98 32.72 18.19
N ALA A 120 -25.14 32.57 19.22
CA ALA A 120 -25.44 31.74 20.38
C ALA A 120 -26.67 32.25 21.16
N ILE A 121 -26.78 33.57 21.39
CA ILE A 121 -27.93 34.18 22.05
C ILE A 121 -29.22 33.99 21.23
N VAL A 122 -29.18 34.18 19.90
CA VAL A 122 -30.36 33.95 19.04
C VAL A 122 -30.82 32.49 19.12
N MET A 123 -29.91 31.51 19.05
CA MET A 123 -30.28 30.09 19.19
C MET A 123 -30.72 29.72 20.61
N ALA A 124 -30.17 30.36 21.65
CA ALA A 124 -30.58 30.16 23.03
C ALA A 124 -32.00 30.71 23.28
N LEU A 125 -32.33 31.88 22.73
CA LEU A 125 -33.67 32.45 22.75
C LEU A 125 -34.67 31.54 22.02
N LEU A 126 -34.34 31.06 20.82
CA LEU A 126 -35.18 30.11 20.08
C LEU A 126 -35.43 28.82 20.87
N GLY A 127 -34.37 28.21 21.43
CA GLY A 127 -34.49 27.02 22.27
C GLY A 127 -35.36 27.25 23.50
N MET A 128 -35.11 28.33 24.24
CA MET A 128 -35.84 28.70 25.45
C MET A 128 -37.32 29.04 25.20
N LEU A 129 -37.65 29.65 24.05
CA LEU A 129 -39.04 29.95 23.66
C LEU A 129 -39.81 28.68 23.31
N ILE A 130 -39.21 27.78 22.52
CA ILE A 130 -39.81 26.49 22.15
C ILE A 130 -40.06 25.61 23.39
N SER A 131 -39.14 25.65 24.35
CA SER A 131 -39.21 24.84 25.57
C SER A 131 -39.95 25.51 26.73
N TRP A 132 -40.47 26.73 26.61
CA TRP A 132 -40.76 27.61 27.77
C TRP A 132 -41.69 26.96 28.81
N SER A 133 -42.87 26.50 28.38
CA SER A 133 -43.83 25.79 29.24
C SER A 133 -43.32 24.40 29.64
N MET A 134 -42.60 23.71 28.76
CA MET A 134 -42.11 22.36 29.05
C MET A 134 -41.02 22.37 30.15
N LEU A 135 -40.13 23.36 30.15
CA LEU A 135 -39.15 23.53 31.23
C LEU A 135 -39.82 23.93 32.54
N GLN A 136 -40.92 24.70 32.51
CA GLN A 136 -41.71 24.98 33.71
C GLN A 136 -42.29 23.69 34.29
N ASN A 137 -43.03 22.93 33.47
CA ASN A 137 -43.62 21.65 33.87
C ASN A 137 -42.56 20.68 34.44
N LEU A 138 -41.35 20.67 33.89
CA LEU A 138 -40.26 19.84 34.37
C LEU A 138 -39.75 20.28 35.76
N ILE A 139 -39.58 21.60 35.99
CA ILE A 139 -39.21 22.18 37.28
C ILE A 139 -40.28 21.88 38.33
N ASP A 140 -41.55 22.10 37.99
CA ASP A 140 -42.69 21.88 38.87
C ASP A 140 -42.87 20.38 39.20
N SER A 141 -42.57 19.48 38.25
CA SER A 141 -42.64 18.02 38.46
C SER A 141 -41.49 17.42 39.28
N ALA A 142 -40.44 18.20 39.55
CA ALA A 142 -39.21 17.72 40.21
C ALA A 142 -39.20 17.95 41.73
N ASP A 143 -40.33 18.37 42.31
CA ASP A 143 -40.52 18.67 43.76
C ASP A 143 -39.42 19.60 44.32
N LEU A 144 -39.00 20.56 43.50
CA LEU A 144 -37.98 21.54 43.85
C LEU A 144 -38.61 22.65 44.70
N SER A 145 -37.98 22.93 45.85
CA SER A 145 -38.41 23.98 46.79
C SER A 145 -38.81 25.28 46.10
N GLU A 146 -39.94 25.88 46.52
CA GLU A 146 -40.59 27.05 45.91
C GLU A 146 -39.70 28.15 45.29
N PRO A 147 -38.55 28.58 45.85
CA PRO A 147 -37.64 29.48 45.16
C PRO A 147 -37.28 29.06 43.71
N LEU A 148 -37.09 27.76 43.43
CA LEU A 148 -36.67 27.31 42.10
C LEU A 148 -37.77 27.38 41.02
N THR A 149 -39.06 27.44 41.38
CA THR A 149 -40.14 27.55 40.37
C THR A 149 -40.17 28.93 39.72
N ASN A 150 -39.63 29.94 40.41
CA ASN A 150 -39.68 31.38 40.05
C ASN A 150 -38.50 31.86 39.17
N LEU A 151 -37.98 31.01 38.28
CA LEU A 151 -36.92 31.44 37.34
C LEU A 151 -37.45 32.45 36.30
N ASN A 152 -37.01 33.71 36.38
CA ASN A 152 -37.31 34.71 35.36
C ASN A 152 -36.64 34.42 33.99
N PHE A 153 -37.01 35.21 32.97
CA PHE A 153 -36.48 35.12 31.61
C PHE A 153 -34.95 35.10 31.52
N PHE A 154 -34.28 35.99 32.26
CA PHE A 154 -32.82 36.10 32.22
C PHE A 154 -32.14 34.90 32.87
N HIS A 155 -32.67 34.38 33.98
CA HIS A 155 -32.14 33.16 34.61
C HIS A 155 -32.23 31.95 33.66
N ARG A 156 -33.37 31.79 32.97
CA ARG A 156 -33.54 30.75 31.93
C ARG A 156 -32.56 30.96 30.76
N LEU A 157 -32.35 32.18 30.30
CA LEU A 157 -31.40 32.47 29.21
C LEU A 157 -29.96 32.13 29.60
N GLY A 158 -29.54 32.45 30.83
CA GLY A 158 -28.22 32.06 31.36
C GLY A 158 -28.03 30.54 31.45
N VAL A 159 -29.09 29.82 31.84
CA VAL A 159 -29.15 28.34 31.84
C VAL A 159 -28.97 27.78 30.42
N TYR A 160 -29.69 28.32 29.42
CA TYR A 160 -29.59 27.88 28.02
C TYR A 160 -28.23 28.19 27.38
N LEU A 161 -27.65 29.37 27.66
CA LEU A 161 -26.33 29.74 27.16
C LEU A 161 -25.23 28.84 27.71
N ALA A 162 -25.28 28.49 29.01
CA ALA A 162 -24.31 27.60 29.64
C ALA A 162 -24.42 26.16 29.11
N LEU A 163 -25.61 25.56 29.19
CA LEU A 163 -25.82 24.18 28.73
C LEU A 163 -25.63 24.02 27.22
N GLY A 164 -26.12 24.98 26.42
CA GLY A 164 -26.07 24.91 24.96
C GLY A 164 -24.66 24.92 24.37
N ALA A 165 -23.71 25.54 25.07
CA ALA A 165 -22.28 25.50 24.72
C ALA A 165 -21.55 24.24 25.26
N SER A 166 -22.27 23.23 25.76
CA SER A 166 -21.75 22.11 26.57
C SER A 166 -20.97 22.56 27.82
N GLY A 167 -21.28 23.74 28.35
CA GLY A 167 -20.83 24.19 29.67
C GLY A 167 -21.45 23.37 30.80
N SER A 168 -21.37 23.90 32.03
CA SER A 168 -22.09 23.33 33.16
C SER A 168 -22.78 24.39 33.98
N ILE A 169 -23.93 24.00 34.54
CA ILE A 169 -24.60 24.73 35.62
C ILE A 169 -24.14 24.13 36.94
N THR A 170 -23.96 24.98 37.95
CA THR A 170 -23.83 24.55 39.34
C THR A 170 -24.94 25.18 40.16
N ALA A 171 -25.69 24.34 40.88
CA ALA A 171 -26.53 24.73 41.99
C ALA A 171 -25.74 24.56 43.30
N LYS A 172 -25.79 25.56 44.18
CA LYS A 172 -25.25 25.49 45.54
C LYS A 172 -26.34 25.84 46.52
N MET A 173 -26.42 25.08 47.60
CA MET A 173 -27.35 25.28 48.71
C MET A 173 -26.52 25.54 49.97
N GLY A 174 -26.88 26.58 50.72
CA GLY A 174 -26.18 26.99 51.93
C GLY A 174 -27.12 27.18 53.11
N MET A 175 -26.57 27.00 54.31
CA MET A 175 -27.24 27.14 55.60
C MET A 175 -26.21 27.69 56.60
N GLY A 176 -26.59 28.65 57.46
CA GLY A 176 -25.65 29.30 58.37
C GLY A 176 -24.50 30.01 57.64
N GLY A 177 -24.75 30.52 56.42
CA GLY A 177 -23.73 31.12 55.56
C GLY A 177 -22.70 30.16 54.93
N SER A 178 -22.73 28.86 55.26
CA SER A 178 -21.83 27.84 54.70
C SER A 178 -22.52 27.07 53.57
N VAL A 179 -21.77 26.62 52.55
CA VAL A 179 -22.32 25.72 51.52
C VAL A 179 -22.47 24.31 52.11
N VAL A 180 -23.71 23.82 52.20
CA VAL A 180 -24.07 22.52 52.80
C VAL A 180 -24.54 21.49 51.76
N GLY A 181 -24.73 21.90 50.51
CA GLY A 181 -24.99 21.02 49.39
C GLY A 181 -24.58 21.65 48.06
N SER A 182 -24.21 20.83 47.09
CA SER A 182 -24.00 21.27 45.71
C SER A 182 -24.37 20.20 44.70
N ALA A 183 -24.91 20.63 43.58
CA ALA A 183 -25.20 19.80 42.41
C ALA A 183 -24.70 20.49 41.15
N SER A 184 -24.31 19.71 40.16
CA SER A 184 -23.88 20.20 38.85
C SER A 184 -24.49 19.37 37.74
N ALA A 185 -24.76 20.01 36.61
CA ALA A 185 -25.30 19.37 35.42
C ALA A 185 -24.68 19.98 34.15
N SER A 186 -24.49 19.14 33.14
CA SER A 186 -23.97 19.49 31.83
C SER A 186 -24.54 18.56 30.77
N VAL A 187 -24.69 19.07 29.56
CA VAL A 187 -25.26 18.33 28.43
C VAL A 187 -24.28 18.35 27.23
N PRO A 188 -24.44 17.44 26.26
CA PRO A 188 -23.75 17.47 24.99
C PRO A 188 -23.84 18.81 24.24
N LEU A 189 -22.97 18.97 23.25
CA LEU A 189 -22.93 20.15 22.38
C LEU A 189 -24.23 20.32 21.60
N SER A 190 -24.87 21.48 21.75
CA SER A 190 -26.16 21.76 21.12
C SER A 190 -26.06 22.76 19.96
N TRP A 191 -27.18 23.02 19.26
CA TRP A 191 -27.22 24.02 18.18
C TRP A 191 -26.79 25.42 18.65
N ILE A 192 -26.85 25.72 19.95
CA ILE A 192 -26.36 26.97 20.53
C ILE A 192 -24.82 27.04 20.42
N GLY A 193 -24.12 25.96 20.80
CA GLY A 193 -22.67 25.85 20.65
C GLY A 193 -22.19 25.70 19.20
N TYR A 194 -22.99 25.05 18.33
CA TYR A 194 -22.71 25.07 16.88
C TYR A 194 -22.89 26.48 16.29
N ALA A 195 -23.92 27.23 16.69
CA ALA A 195 -24.12 28.61 16.24
C ALA A 195 -23.02 29.56 16.74
N LEU A 196 -22.52 29.38 17.96
CA LEU A 196 -21.30 30.05 18.45
C LEU A 196 -20.12 29.80 17.50
N ALA A 197 -19.80 28.53 17.22
CA ALA A 197 -18.66 28.17 16.37
C ALA A 197 -18.82 28.68 14.92
N ILE A 198 -20.02 28.55 14.33
CA ILE A 198 -20.33 29.03 12.98
C ILE A 198 -20.31 30.56 12.91
N GLY A 199 -20.81 31.26 13.92
CA GLY A 199 -20.77 32.72 14.02
C GLY A 199 -19.34 33.24 14.15
N CYS A 200 -18.50 32.60 14.96
CA CYS A 200 -17.07 32.89 15.02
C CYS A 200 -16.37 32.61 13.69
N ALA A 201 -16.70 31.51 12.99
CA ALA A 201 -16.15 31.22 11.67
C ALA A 201 -16.54 32.27 10.62
N PHE A 202 -17.80 32.69 10.58
CA PHE A 202 -18.28 33.73 9.69
C PHE A 202 -17.60 35.08 9.96
N GLY A 203 -17.53 35.50 11.23
CA GLY A 203 -16.92 36.75 11.63
C GLY A 203 -15.40 36.78 11.38
N ALA A 204 -14.69 35.68 11.68
CA ALA A 204 -13.27 35.55 11.36
C ALA A 204 -13.02 35.56 9.85
N PHE A 205 -13.82 34.83 9.05
CA PHE A 205 -13.72 34.83 7.59
C PHE A 205 -13.92 36.23 6.99
N LEU A 206 -14.95 36.93 7.43
CA LEU A 206 -15.29 38.29 6.97
C LEU A 206 -14.17 39.29 7.32
N MET A 207 -13.62 39.23 8.53
CA MET A 207 -12.54 40.13 8.94
C MET A 207 -11.18 39.76 8.36
N ALA A 208 -10.90 38.47 8.14
CA ALA A 208 -9.69 38.01 7.46
C ALA A 208 -9.58 38.59 6.04
N ARG A 209 -10.69 38.60 5.29
CA ARG A 209 -10.76 39.20 3.94
C ARG A 209 -10.68 40.73 3.98
N ARG A 210 -11.31 41.40 4.95
CA ARG A 210 -11.27 42.87 5.10
C ARG A 210 -9.93 43.42 5.60
N ALA A 211 -9.20 42.67 6.43
CA ALA A 211 -7.94 43.10 7.05
C ALA A 211 -6.70 42.33 6.55
N ALA A 212 -6.85 41.55 5.46
CA ALA A 212 -5.79 40.74 4.82
C ALA A 212 -5.03 39.79 5.78
N ILE A 213 -5.69 39.28 6.83
CA ILE A 213 -5.10 38.41 7.84
C ILE A 213 -4.92 37.00 7.26
N ARG A 214 -3.69 36.64 6.90
CA ARG A 214 -3.32 35.31 6.38
C ARG A 214 -3.36 34.23 7.46
N PHE A 215 -3.67 33.00 7.07
CA PHE A 215 -3.66 31.83 7.96
C PHE A 215 -2.23 31.35 8.24
N ARG A 216 -1.52 32.11 9.07
CA ARG A 216 -0.26 31.76 9.72
C ARG A 216 -0.41 32.00 11.23
N TRP A 217 0.69 32.11 11.97
CA TRP A 217 0.67 32.43 13.41
C TRP A 217 -0.26 33.58 13.81
N VAL A 218 -0.40 34.63 12.98
CA VAL A 218 -1.34 35.74 13.24
C VAL A 218 -2.79 35.27 13.28
N GLY A 219 -3.22 34.40 12.36
CA GLY A 219 -4.58 33.84 12.36
C GLY A 219 -4.84 32.91 13.54
N VAL A 220 -3.83 32.12 13.94
CA VAL A 220 -3.90 31.22 15.11
C VAL A 220 -4.03 32.01 16.42
N VAL A 221 -3.18 33.03 16.62
CA VAL A 221 -3.25 33.93 17.79
C VAL A 221 -4.56 34.72 17.79
N SER A 222 -5.02 35.19 16.62
CA SER A 222 -6.30 35.89 16.50
C SER A 222 -7.49 34.99 16.85
N ALA A 223 -7.48 33.72 16.45
CA ALA A 223 -8.52 32.76 16.82
C ALA A 223 -8.51 32.45 18.32
N PHE A 224 -7.34 32.32 18.94
CA PHE A 224 -7.20 32.14 20.39
C PHE A 224 -7.73 33.37 21.17
N ALA A 225 -7.51 34.58 20.65
CA ALA A 225 -8.09 35.81 21.20
C ALA A 225 -9.63 35.85 21.07
N VAL A 226 -10.20 35.43 19.92
CA VAL A 226 -11.66 35.23 19.77
C VAL A 226 -12.18 34.23 20.82
N GLY A 227 -11.44 33.15 21.05
CA GLY A 227 -11.73 32.16 22.09
C GLY A 227 -11.84 32.78 23.48
N ILE A 228 -10.79 33.49 23.91
CA ILE A 228 -10.74 34.10 25.25
C ILE A 228 -11.85 35.15 25.41
N VAL A 229 -12.03 36.05 24.45
CA VAL A 229 -13.06 37.09 24.51
C VAL A 229 -14.46 36.46 24.58
N SER A 230 -14.75 35.46 23.74
CA SER A 230 -16.04 34.76 23.77
C SER A 230 -16.27 34.04 25.10
N GLY A 231 -15.25 33.35 25.62
CA GLY A 231 -15.31 32.65 26.90
C GLY A 231 -15.57 33.58 28.08
N LEU A 232 -14.85 34.71 28.15
CA LEU A 232 -15.04 35.72 29.19
C LEU A 232 -16.42 36.39 29.08
N VAL A 233 -16.88 36.71 27.87
CA VAL A 233 -18.23 37.28 27.66
C VAL A 233 -19.31 36.28 28.08
N MET A 234 -19.21 35.00 27.75
CA MET A 234 -20.21 34.01 28.17
C MET A 234 -20.17 33.77 29.69
N LEU A 235 -18.99 33.75 30.31
CA LEU A 235 -18.88 33.65 31.77
C LEU A 235 -19.52 34.88 32.45
N LEU A 236 -19.29 36.08 31.92
CA LEU A 236 -19.89 37.31 32.45
C LEU A 236 -21.42 37.33 32.26
N LEU A 237 -21.94 36.94 31.09
CA LEU A 237 -23.38 36.82 30.85
C LEU A 237 -24.02 35.79 31.81
N THR A 238 -23.43 34.60 31.95
CA THR A 238 -23.97 33.54 32.82
C THR A 238 -23.74 33.80 34.33
N ALA A 239 -22.86 34.74 34.69
CA ALA A 239 -22.69 35.26 36.05
C ALA A 239 -23.73 36.34 36.40
N ILE A 240 -24.02 37.26 35.46
CA ILE A 240 -25.07 38.27 35.62
C ILE A 240 -26.46 37.60 35.62
N MET A 241 -26.67 36.62 34.73
CA MET A 241 -27.90 35.84 34.62
C MET A 241 -28.02 34.70 35.66
N ARG A 242 -27.25 34.73 36.75
CA ARG A 242 -27.38 33.75 37.83
C ARG A 242 -28.70 33.91 38.58
N TYR A 243 -29.32 32.81 38.99
CA TYR A 243 -30.35 32.84 40.02
C TYR A 243 -29.71 32.83 41.41
N SER A 244 -30.27 33.61 42.33
CA SER A 244 -29.84 33.67 43.73
C SER A 244 -31.06 33.95 44.61
N TYR A 245 -31.35 33.04 45.53
CA TYR A 245 -32.30 33.21 46.62
C TYR A 245 -31.55 33.21 47.95
N THR A 246 -31.98 34.04 48.88
CA THR A 246 -31.39 34.13 50.23
C THR A 246 -32.48 34.49 51.22
N GLU A 247 -32.57 33.73 52.31
CA GLU A 247 -33.55 33.87 53.38
C GLU A 247 -32.85 33.60 54.72
N ASP A 248 -32.85 34.57 55.63
CA ASP A 248 -32.01 34.62 56.83
C ASP A 248 -30.52 34.28 56.58
N THR A 249 -30.11 33.06 56.89
CA THR A 249 -28.73 32.54 56.68
C THR A 249 -28.65 31.42 55.64
N ASN A 250 -29.78 31.08 55.04
CA ASN A 250 -29.92 30.07 54.01
C ASN A 250 -29.83 30.72 52.63
N PHE A 251 -29.21 30.04 51.66
CA PHE A 251 -29.15 30.53 50.30
C PHE A 251 -29.21 29.41 49.26
N ILE A 252 -29.75 29.71 48.08
CA ILE A 252 -29.69 28.84 46.91
C ILE A 252 -29.21 29.67 45.73
N THR A 253 -28.08 29.29 45.13
CA THR A 253 -27.55 29.94 43.92
C THR A 253 -27.45 28.95 42.77
N VAL A 254 -28.00 29.30 41.61
CA VAL A 254 -27.88 28.52 40.36
C VAL A 254 -27.21 29.39 39.31
N SER A 255 -26.04 28.97 38.81
CA SER A 255 -25.29 29.73 37.81
C SER A 255 -24.61 28.84 36.78
N GLY A 256 -24.56 29.32 35.54
CA GLY A 256 -23.75 28.76 34.45
C GLY A 256 -22.30 29.25 34.42
N ALA A 257 -21.91 30.18 35.30
CA ALA A 257 -20.58 30.78 35.34
C ALA A 257 -19.53 29.83 35.94
N THR A 258 -19.20 28.77 35.20
CA THR A 258 -18.26 27.73 35.60
C THR A 258 -17.03 27.72 34.68
N PHE A 259 -15.93 27.12 35.16
CA PHE A 259 -14.75 26.91 34.33
C PHE A 259 -15.05 26.08 33.07
N ARG A 260 -15.96 25.09 33.15
CA ARG A 260 -16.36 24.30 31.96
C ARG A 260 -17.09 25.16 30.93
N THR A 261 -17.99 26.05 31.36
CA THR A 261 -18.67 26.99 30.44
C THR A 261 -17.67 27.92 29.76
N PHE A 262 -16.71 28.48 30.51
CA PHE A 262 -15.62 29.25 29.90
C PHE A 262 -14.81 28.42 28.91
N ALA A 263 -14.34 27.22 29.32
CA ALA A 263 -13.44 26.39 28.53
C ALA A 263 -14.08 25.87 27.22
N MET A 264 -15.35 25.43 27.26
CA MET A 264 -16.03 24.95 26.05
C MET A 264 -16.34 26.09 25.09
N VAL A 265 -16.79 27.25 25.58
CA VAL A 265 -16.98 28.45 24.74
C VAL A 265 -15.66 28.89 24.12
N PHE A 266 -14.57 28.89 24.89
CA PHE A 266 -13.21 29.17 24.40
C PHE A 266 -12.81 28.19 23.27
N VAL A 267 -13.01 26.88 23.45
CA VAL A 267 -12.67 25.87 22.44
C VAL A 267 -13.53 26.05 21.18
N LEU A 268 -14.86 26.16 21.32
CA LEU A 268 -15.79 26.29 20.20
C LEU A 268 -15.55 27.57 19.39
N ALA A 269 -15.34 28.69 20.06
CA ALA A 269 -15.05 29.97 19.40
C ALA A 269 -13.65 29.99 18.76
N THR A 270 -12.64 29.36 19.38
CA THR A 270 -11.30 29.20 18.77
C THR A 270 -11.35 28.31 17.53
N VAL A 271 -11.99 27.14 17.60
CA VAL A 271 -12.13 26.22 16.46
C VAL A 271 -12.93 26.87 15.33
N GLY A 272 -14.03 27.55 15.65
CA GLY A 272 -14.80 28.34 14.70
C GLY A 272 -13.94 29.41 14.00
N ALA A 273 -13.25 30.24 14.78
CA ALA A 273 -12.39 31.29 14.22
C ALA A 273 -11.23 30.71 13.38
N LEU A 274 -10.60 29.61 13.82
CA LEU A 274 -9.56 28.91 13.04
C LEU A 274 -10.10 28.47 11.67
N ILE A 275 -11.29 27.86 11.61
CA ILE A 275 -11.97 27.49 10.36
C ILE A 275 -12.22 28.74 9.50
N GLY A 276 -12.68 29.84 10.09
CA GLY A 276 -12.92 31.10 9.39
C GLY A 276 -11.67 31.70 8.74
N TYR A 277 -10.56 31.80 9.49
CA TYR A 277 -9.28 32.27 8.95
C TYR A 277 -8.70 31.30 7.90
N PHE A 278 -8.81 29.98 8.12
CA PHE A 278 -8.33 28.96 7.18
C PHE A 278 -9.08 28.98 5.84
N LEU A 279 -10.41 29.13 5.86
CA LEU A 279 -11.21 29.26 4.65
C LEU A 279 -10.94 30.58 3.92
N ALA A 280 -10.70 31.68 4.65
CA ALA A 280 -10.34 32.96 4.04
C ALA A 280 -8.99 32.93 3.30
N ASP A 281 -8.04 32.10 3.73
CA ASP A 281 -6.73 31.91 3.07
C ASP A 281 -6.82 30.89 1.91
N THR A 282 -7.55 29.78 2.10
CA THR A 282 -7.61 28.67 1.11
C THR A 282 -8.66 28.84 0.00
N THR A 283 -9.75 29.58 0.26
CA THR A 283 -10.81 29.88 -0.72
C THR A 283 -11.15 31.37 -0.76
N ALA A 284 -10.11 32.23 -0.76
CA ALA A 284 -10.21 33.69 -0.83
C ALA A 284 -11.10 34.25 -1.96
N ASP A 285 -11.26 33.49 -3.06
CA ASP A 285 -12.15 33.77 -4.19
C ASP A 285 -13.63 33.96 -3.75
N GLU A 286 -14.05 33.23 -2.72
CA GLU A 286 -15.46 32.98 -2.37
C GLU A 286 -16.08 34.11 -1.54
N SER A 287 -17.34 34.44 -1.79
CA SER A 287 -18.01 35.60 -1.17
C SER A 287 -18.36 35.40 0.30
N ASN A 288 -18.68 34.16 0.71
CA ASN A 288 -19.27 33.82 2.01
C ASN A 288 -18.59 32.58 2.61
N VAL A 289 -18.53 32.45 3.94
CA VAL A 289 -17.89 31.31 4.63
C VAL A 289 -18.50 29.96 4.22
N PHE A 290 -19.80 29.93 3.89
CA PHE A 290 -20.49 28.71 3.47
C PHE A 290 -20.11 28.28 2.04
N THR A 291 -19.97 29.22 1.10
CA THR A 291 -19.48 28.89 -0.25
C THR A 291 -17.98 28.62 -0.23
N ALA A 292 -17.22 29.33 0.61
CA ALA A 292 -15.82 29.04 0.92
C ALA A 292 -15.61 27.62 1.45
N ALA A 293 -16.44 27.16 2.39
CA ALA A 293 -16.42 25.79 2.92
C ALA A 293 -16.85 24.75 1.88
N TRP A 294 -17.91 25.03 1.12
CA TRP A 294 -18.38 24.16 0.04
C TRP A 294 -17.31 23.97 -1.04
N THR A 295 -16.76 25.05 -1.55
CA THR A 295 -15.70 25.06 -2.57
C THR A 295 -14.41 24.46 -2.03
N TRP A 296 -14.04 24.71 -0.77
CA TRP A 296 -12.91 24.02 -0.13
C TRP A 296 -13.13 22.51 -0.08
N SER A 297 -14.31 22.05 0.38
CA SER A 297 -14.63 20.63 0.48
C SER A 297 -14.57 19.91 -0.86
N HIS A 298 -14.81 20.62 -1.96
CA HIS A 298 -14.73 20.10 -3.35
C HIS A 298 -13.35 20.27 -4.00
N ARG A 299 -12.45 21.08 -3.44
CA ARG A 299 -11.04 21.22 -3.88
C ARG A 299 -10.09 20.24 -3.16
N VAL A 300 -10.42 19.74 -1.96
CA VAL A 300 -9.55 18.79 -1.24
C VAL A 300 -9.50 17.40 -1.92
N ARG A 301 -8.31 16.79 -1.89
CA ARG A 301 -7.99 15.46 -2.44
C ARG A 301 -7.71 14.44 -1.32
N GLY A 302 -7.60 13.16 -1.70
CA GLY A 302 -7.23 12.06 -0.80
C GLY A 302 -8.10 11.90 0.45
N PHE A 303 -7.49 11.45 1.55
CA PHE A 303 -8.19 11.13 2.81
C PHE A 303 -9.05 12.29 3.35
N ARG A 304 -8.63 13.54 3.12
CA ARG A 304 -9.37 14.73 3.56
C ARG A 304 -10.76 14.80 2.92
N ARG A 305 -10.87 14.42 1.64
CA ARG A 305 -12.15 14.33 0.92
C ARG A 305 -12.99 13.15 1.44
N THR A 306 -12.39 12.02 1.81
CA THR A 306 -13.12 10.94 2.52
C THR A 306 -13.70 11.43 3.83
N VAL A 307 -12.88 11.99 4.73
CA VAL A 307 -13.32 12.43 6.06
C VAL A 307 -14.46 13.45 5.99
N VAL A 308 -14.33 14.48 5.13
CA VAL A 308 -15.38 15.50 4.96
C VAL A 308 -16.67 14.90 4.36
N GLU A 309 -16.54 13.92 3.47
CA GLU A 309 -17.70 13.27 2.85
C GLU A 309 -18.40 12.26 3.78
N THR A 310 -17.65 11.44 4.52
CA THR A 310 -18.18 10.59 5.59
C THR A 310 -18.91 11.46 6.61
N ALA A 311 -18.31 12.55 7.06
CA ALA A 311 -18.95 13.49 7.97
C ALA A 311 -20.26 14.05 7.39
N ALA A 312 -20.29 14.49 6.13
CA ALA A 312 -21.48 15.02 5.49
C ALA A 312 -22.62 13.98 5.37
N CYS A 313 -22.34 12.76 4.88
CA CYS A 313 -23.34 11.70 4.76
C CYS A 313 -23.89 11.31 6.14
N TYR A 314 -23.01 11.05 7.11
CA TYR A 314 -23.42 10.62 8.45
C TYR A 314 -24.16 11.73 9.22
N VAL A 315 -23.79 13.00 9.08
CA VAL A 315 -24.53 14.12 9.72
C VAL A 315 -25.94 14.28 9.13
N VAL A 316 -26.11 14.21 7.81
CA VAL A 316 -27.44 14.28 7.18
C VAL A 316 -28.31 13.09 7.61
N VAL A 317 -27.80 11.87 7.51
CA VAL A 317 -28.51 10.64 7.91
C VAL A 317 -28.87 10.67 9.39
N SER A 318 -27.91 10.98 10.27
CA SER A 318 -28.12 10.98 11.72
C SER A 318 -29.07 12.08 12.20
N THR A 319 -29.13 13.23 11.52
CA THR A 319 -30.11 14.29 11.84
C THR A 319 -31.54 13.80 11.56
N VAL A 320 -31.76 13.10 10.44
CA VAL A 320 -33.07 12.51 10.11
C VAL A 320 -33.42 11.39 11.09
N VAL A 321 -32.48 10.50 11.41
CA VAL A 321 -32.67 9.44 12.42
C VAL A 321 -33.01 10.03 13.79
N ALA A 322 -32.29 11.06 14.25
CA ALA A 322 -32.53 11.71 15.52
C ALA A 322 -33.92 12.38 15.59
N LEU A 323 -34.38 12.99 14.50
CA LEU A 323 -35.74 13.55 14.41
C LEU A 323 -36.80 12.45 14.56
N ILE A 324 -36.64 11.33 13.85
CA ILE A 324 -37.54 10.16 13.95
C ILE A 324 -37.53 9.59 15.38
N VAL A 325 -36.35 9.40 15.97
CA VAL A 325 -36.19 8.92 17.34
C VAL A 325 -36.87 9.85 18.35
N MET A 326 -36.72 11.17 18.24
CA MET A 326 -37.41 12.10 19.14
C MET A 326 -38.94 12.08 18.97
N ILE A 327 -39.45 11.97 17.73
CA ILE A 327 -40.90 11.89 17.48
C ILE A 327 -41.47 10.61 18.09
N VAL A 328 -40.85 9.46 17.83
CA VAL A 328 -41.28 8.15 18.37
C VAL A 328 -41.17 8.13 19.89
N ALA A 329 -40.05 8.56 20.48
CA ALA A 329 -39.86 8.62 21.93
C ALA A 329 -40.88 9.56 22.59
N SER A 330 -41.13 10.74 22.02
CA SER A 330 -42.15 11.68 22.52
C SER A 330 -43.56 11.07 22.54
N SER A 331 -43.89 10.20 21.57
CA SER A 331 -45.19 9.49 21.51
C SER A 331 -45.36 8.34 22.51
N LYS A 332 -44.29 7.92 23.20
CA LYS A 332 -44.29 6.78 24.13
C LYS A 332 -43.92 7.16 25.57
N MET A 333 -43.06 8.15 25.75
CA MET A 333 -42.60 8.60 27.07
C MET A 333 -43.70 9.33 27.86
N SER A 334 -44.70 9.86 27.16
CA SER A 334 -45.93 10.49 27.69
C SER A 334 -46.77 9.61 28.62
N GLY A 335 -46.49 8.30 28.70
CA GLY A 335 -47.15 7.37 29.62
C GLY A 335 -46.32 6.90 30.82
N LEU A 336 -45.05 7.32 30.97
CA LEU A 336 -44.16 6.80 32.02
C LEU A 336 -43.98 7.72 33.22
N THR A 337 -44.10 9.05 33.07
CA THR A 337 -44.07 9.99 34.20
C THR A 337 -45.02 11.17 33.98
N SER A 338 -45.68 11.61 35.05
CA SER A 338 -46.51 12.83 35.11
C SER A 338 -45.63 14.08 35.13
N GLY A 339 -44.93 14.34 34.03
CA GLY A 339 -44.00 15.46 33.88
C GLY A 339 -43.17 15.41 32.59
N ALA A 340 -42.92 14.22 32.05
CA ALA A 340 -42.20 14.05 30.77
C ALA A 340 -43.09 14.38 29.55
N GLY A 341 -43.39 15.67 29.39
CA GLY A 341 -43.77 16.23 28.09
C GLY A 341 -42.66 16.04 27.03
N PRO A 342 -42.98 16.31 25.76
CA PRO A 342 -42.30 15.67 24.64
C PRO A 342 -40.88 16.22 24.40
N LEU A 343 -39.95 15.31 24.11
CA LEU A 343 -38.52 15.61 23.88
C LEU A 343 -38.28 16.61 22.73
N TRP A 344 -39.22 16.74 21.78
CA TRP A 344 -39.13 17.75 20.73
C TRP A 344 -39.09 19.19 21.27
N ALA A 345 -39.65 19.46 22.46
CA ALA A 345 -39.58 20.79 23.08
C ALA A 345 -38.13 21.23 23.38
N PHE A 346 -37.21 20.27 23.53
CA PHE A 346 -35.77 20.51 23.71
C PHE A 346 -34.95 20.28 22.42
N LEU A 347 -35.60 20.33 21.24
CA LEU A 347 -34.99 20.08 19.92
C LEU A 347 -33.62 20.79 19.72
N PRO A 348 -33.46 22.11 19.95
CA PRO A 348 -32.15 22.76 19.78
C PRO A 348 -31.09 22.36 20.80
N LEU A 349 -31.49 21.77 21.92
CA LEU A 349 -30.60 21.30 22.99
C LEU A 349 -30.14 19.85 22.77
N VAL A 350 -31.04 18.98 22.30
CA VAL A 350 -30.87 17.52 22.34
C VAL A 350 -30.61 16.87 20.97
N LEU A 351 -31.08 17.46 19.86
CA LEU A 351 -31.00 16.78 18.55
C LEU A 351 -29.56 16.42 18.09
N PRO A 352 -28.55 17.30 18.20
CA PRO A 352 -27.20 16.95 17.74
C PRO A 352 -26.58 15.79 18.54
N ALA A 353 -26.92 15.70 19.83
CA ALA A 353 -26.50 14.62 20.71
C ALA A 353 -27.10 13.29 20.27
N LEU A 354 -28.41 13.25 20.01
CA LEU A 354 -29.09 12.06 19.50
C LEU A 354 -28.62 11.67 18.09
N GLY A 355 -28.26 12.65 17.26
CA GLY A 355 -27.59 12.39 15.97
C GLY A 355 -26.29 11.62 16.19
N ALA A 356 -25.37 12.21 16.95
CA ALA A 356 -24.09 11.59 17.30
C ALA A 356 -24.25 10.20 17.96
N TRP A 357 -25.14 10.05 18.94
CA TRP A 357 -25.39 8.77 19.62
C TRP A 357 -26.03 7.73 18.70
N SER A 358 -26.88 8.11 17.75
CA SER A 358 -27.45 7.18 16.78
C SER A 358 -26.39 6.63 15.81
N VAL A 359 -25.36 7.42 15.47
CA VAL A 359 -24.18 6.92 14.72
C VAL A 359 -23.45 5.85 15.53
N VAL A 360 -23.25 6.08 16.84
CA VAL A 360 -22.58 5.11 17.73
C VAL A 360 -23.35 3.80 17.77
N ILE A 361 -24.63 3.83 18.19
CA ILE A 361 -25.47 2.63 18.34
C ILE A 361 -25.64 1.90 17.00
N GLY A 362 -25.87 2.66 15.92
CA GLY A 362 -26.07 2.11 14.58
C GLY A 362 -24.79 1.59 13.90
N SER A 363 -23.60 1.87 14.44
CA SER A 363 -22.32 1.45 13.85
C SER A 363 -21.57 0.42 14.70
N PHE A 364 -22.30 -0.43 15.44
CA PHE A 364 -21.78 -1.42 16.42
C PHE A 364 -21.14 -0.84 17.70
N GLY A 365 -21.31 0.45 17.99
CA GLY A 365 -20.90 1.05 19.26
C GLY A 365 -21.92 0.85 20.39
N ALA A 366 -21.59 1.40 21.56
CA ALA A 366 -22.47 1.48 22.71
C ALA A 366 -22.49 2.89 23.33
N ILE A 367 -23.61 3.27 23.93
CA ILE A 367 -23.71 4.37 24.89
C ILE A 367 -23.71 3.76 26.29
N GLU A 368 -22.77 4.19 27.14
CA GLU A 368 -22.58 3.73 28.51
C GLU A 368 -23.23 4.72 29.50
N PHE A 369 -23.92 4.17 30.49
CA PHE A 369 -24.65 4.86 31.55
C PHE A 369 -24.02 4.44 32.89
N GLY A 370 -23.06 5.23 33.37
CA GLY A 370 -22.35 4.98 34.62
C GLY A 370 -22.82 5.87 35.77
N SER A 371 -22.79 5.35 36.99
CA SER A 371 -22.95 6.12 38.22
C SER A 371 -21.99 5.63 39.32
N THR A 372 -21.73 6.47 40.32
CA THR A 372 -20.79 6.14 41.40
C THR A 372 -21.23 4.88 42.17
N GLY A 373 -20.42 3.82 42.10
CA GLY A 373 -20.67 2.57 42.84
C GLY A 373 -21.53 1.53 42.12
N ALA A 374 -21.94 1.75 40.87
CA ALA A 374 -22.69 0.79 40.06
C ALA A 374 -21.92 0.37 38.80
N SER A 375 -22.14 -0.85 38.33
CA SER A 375 -21.68 -1.29 37.00
C SER A 375 -22.37 -0.47 35.91
N PRO A 376 -21.66 0.02 34.87
CA PRO A 376 -22.27 0.80 33.81
C PRO A 376 -23.25 -0.06 32.99
N ILE A 377 -24.47 0.44 32.82
CA ILE A 377 -25.47 -0.14 31.92
C ILE A 377 -25.16 0.37 30.50
N SER A 378 -25.45 -0.40 29.45
CA SER A 378 -25.19 0.05 28.07
C SER A 378 -26.40 -0.11 27.14
N ILE A 379 -26.47 0.77 26.14
CA ILE A 379 -27.36 0.63 24.97
C ILE A 379 -26.46 0.46 23.74
N SER A 380 -26.61 -0.67 23.06
CA SER A 380 -25.91 -1.02 21.83
C SER A 380 -26.84 -1.79 20.88
N LEU A 381 -26.35 -2.18 19.71
CA LEU A 381 -27.09 -3.07 18.80
C LEU A 381 -27.32 -4.49 19.38
N PHE A 382 -26.49 -4.92 20.34
CA PHE A 382 -26.44 -6.30 20.83
C PHE A 382 -26.98 -6.48 22.25
N GLY A 383 -26.71 -5.52 23.13
CA GLY A 383 -27.21 -5.45 24.51
C GLY A 383 -28.07 -4.20 24.68
N SER A 384 -29.27 -4.37 25.22
CA SER A 384 -30.30 -3.34 25.24
C SER A 384 -31.08 -3.35 26.55
N ASP A 385 -30.38 -3.47 27.68
CA ASP A 385 -30.97 -3.67 29.01
C ASP A 385 -31.90 -2.50 29.41
N ALA A 386 -31.50 -1.27 29.08
CA ALA A 386 -32.33 -0.07 29.23
C ALA A 386 -33.42 0.12 28.14
N MET A 387 -33.46 -0.75 27.13
CA MET A 387 -34.48 -0.74 26.07
C MET A 387 -35.43 -1.95 26.16
N ALA A 388 -35.30 -2.83 27.17
CA ALA A 388 -36.23 -3.95 27.37
C ALA A 388 -37.69 -3.48 27.59
N THR A 389 -37.88 -2.24 28.05
CA THR A 389 -39.17 -1.54 28.20
C THR A 389 -39.76 -1.05 26.86
N PHE A 390 -38.98 -1.08 25.77
CA PHE A 390 -39.28 -0.44 24.50
C PHE A 390 -39.15 -1.46 23.35
N ASP A 391 -40.28 -1.92 22.78
CA ASP A 391 -40.36 -2.97 21.74
C ASP A 391 -39.88 -2.49 20.34
N TYR A 392 -38.61 -2.07 20.30
CA TYR A 392 -37.96 -1.34 19.21
C TYR A 392 -36.56 -1.87 18.88
N THR A 393 -36.16 -3.05 19.39
CA THR A 393 -34.88 -3.68 19.04
C THR A 393 -34.71 -3.86 17.52
N TRP A 394 -35.81 -4.06 16.80
CA TRP A 394 -35.84 -4.10 15.32
C TRP A 394 -35.44 -2.76 14.66
N ALA A 395 -35.73 -1.63 15.29
CA ALA A 395 -35.37 -0.30 14.78
C ALA A 395 -33.85 -0.05 14.90
N LEU A 396 -33.17 -0.66 15.87
CA LEU A 396 -31.71 -0.63 15.97
C LEU A 396 -31.07 -1.29 14.73
N TRP A 397 -31.62 -2.42 14.28
CA TRP A 397 -31.17 -3.09 13.06
C TRP A 397 -31.47 -2.29 11.77
N LEU A 398 -32.57 -1.53 11.72
CA LEU A 398 -32.81 -0.60 10.62
C LEU A 398 -31.84 0.59 10.61
N MET A 399 -31.48 1.13 11.78
CA MET A 399 -30.41 2.14 11.87
C MET A 399 -29.07 1.58 11.40
N PHE A 400 -28.73 0.34 11.78
CA PHE A 400 -27.53 -0.33 11.28
C PHE A 400 -27.52 -0.49 9.74
N VAL A 401 -28.61 -0.96 9.14
CA VAL A 401 -28.72 -1.06 7.67
C VAL A 401 -28.59 0.32 7.01
N LEU A 402 -29.15 1.37 7.60
CA LEU A 402 -29.06 2.74 7.08
C LEU A 402 -27.62 3.30 7.12
N TYR A 403 -26.88 3.07 8.21
CA TYR A 403 -25.47 3.47 8.29
C TYR A 403 -24.55 2.61 7.42
N LEU A 404 -24.83 1.31 7.28
CA LEU A 404 -24.15 0.43 6.33
C LEU A 404 -24.31 0.95 4.87
N LEU A 405 -25.52 1.40 4.51
CA LEU A 405 -25.79 1.98 3.18
C LEU A 405 -25.10 3.33 2.96
N CYS A 406 -25.07 4.22 3.97
CA CYS A 406 -24.31 5.48 3.90
C CYS A 406 -22.79 5.22 3.79
N GLY A 407 -22.24 4.27 4.56
CA GLY A 407 -20.85 3.83 4.45
C GLY A 407 -20.52 3.28 3.05
N PHE A 408 -21.39 2.43 2.50
CA PHE A 408 -21.23 1.90 1.13
C PHE A 408 -21.31 3.00 0.07
N TYR A 409 -22.25 3.94 0.17
CA TYR A 409 -22.35 5.09 -0.74
C TYR A 409 -21.05 5.94 -0.73
N VAL A 410 -20.50 6.24 0.45
CA VAL A 410 -19.23 6.97 0.58
C VAL A 410 -18.06 6.15 0.00
N ALA A 411 -18.07 4.82 0.14
CA ALA A 411 -17.06 3.95 -0.48
C ALA A 411 -17.14 3.94 -2.02
N LEU A 412 -18.35 3.96 -2.61
CA LEU A 412 -18.52 4.07 -4.07
C LEU A 412 -18.07 5.43 -4.61
N ARG A 413 -18.33 6.53 -3.88
CA ARG A 413 -17.84 7.85 -4.24
C ARG A 413 -16.33 7.99 -4.03
N ALA A 414 -15.77 7.36 -3.00
CA ALA A 414 -14.32 7.25 -2.83
C ALA A 414 -13.68 6.47 -3.99
N ALA A 415 -14.27 5.37 -4.45
CA ALA A 415 -13.84 4.66 -5.65
C ALA A 415 -13.89 5.56 -6.91
N ALA A 416 -15.00 6.27 -7.13
CA ALA A 416 -15.14 7.17 -8.27
C ALA A 416 -14.06 8.28 -8.25
N ARG A 417 -13.73 8.82 -7.09
CA ARG A 417 -12.62 9.79 -6.91
C ARG A 417 -11.26 9.15 -7.19
N ASN A 418 -11.00 7.93 -6.69
CA ASN A 418 -9.74 7.20 -6.89
C ASN A 418 -9.47 6.89 -8.38
N ALA A 419 -10.51 6.76 -9.21
CA ALA A 419 -10.39 6.60 -10.65
C ALA A 419 -9.95 7.90 -11.39
N TYR A 420 -10.23 9.08 -10.82
CA TYR A 420 -9.77 10.38 -11.36
C TYR A 420 -8.49 10.90 -10.70
N ASP A 421 -8.13 10.39 -9.52
CA ASP A 421 -6.95 10.78 -8.74
C ASP A 421 -6.17 9.53 -8.28
N PRO A 422 -5.44 8.85 -9.19
CA PRO A 422 -4.79 7.57 -8.89
C PRO A 422 -3.67 7.66 -7.85
N TYR A 423 -3.11 8.86 -7.63
CA TYR A 423 -2.05 9.08 -6.65
C TYR A 423 -2.53 8.75 -5.23
N TYR A 424 -3.69 9.26 -4.82
CA TYR A 424 -4.27 8.94 -3.50
C TYR A 424 -4.97 7.58 -3.45
N ALA A 425 -5.16 6.90 -4.59
CA ALA A 425 -5.66 5.53 -4.64
C ALA A 425 -4.64 4.49 -4.14
N ASP A 426 -3.37 4.85 -4.02
CA ASP A 426 -2.32 3.99 -3.44
C ASP A 426 -2.66 3.56 -1.99
N TRP A 427 -2.32 2.31 -1.66
CA TRP A 427 -2.45 1.74 -0.32
C TRP A 427 -1.66 2.50 0.76
N ARG A 428 -0.58 3.20 0.42
CA ARG A 428 0.20 4.01 1.37
C ARG A 428 -0.61 5.08 2.10
N PHE A 429 -1.78 5.46 1.57
CA PHE A 429 -2.67 6.48 2.14
C PHE A 429 -3.88 5.91 2.90
N CYS A 430 -4.14 4.60 2.85
CA CYS A 430 -5.40 4.02 3.36
C CYS A 430 -5.63 4.19 4.87
N TRP A 431 -4.55 4.37 5.65
CA TRP A 431 -4.58 4.54 7.11
C TRP A 431 -4.99 5.95 7.57
N GLN A 432 -4.93 6.95 6.68
CA GLN A 432 -5.05 8.37 7.07
C GLN A 432 -6.47 8.77 7.49
N ALA A 433 -7.50 8.30 6.77
CA ALA A 433 -8.89 8.51 7.18
C ALA A 433 -9.25 7.72 8.46
N PRO A 434 -8.89 6.43 8.61
CA PRO A 434 -8.99 5.70 9.88
C PRO A 434 -8.35 6.41 11.07
N ALA A 435 -7.10 6.88 10.94
CA ALA A 435 -6.40 7.59 12.02
C ALA A 435 -7.09 8.92 12.39
N CYS A 436 -7.63 9.64 11.39
CA CYS A 436 -8.40 10.86 11.62
C CYS A 436 -9.70 10.57 12.39
N TRP A 437 -10.45 9.54 12.01
CA TRP A 437 -11.66 9.13 12.72
C TRP A 437 -11.39 8.53 14.10
N LEU A 438 -10.28 7.82 14.29
CA LEU A 438 -9.81 7.36 15.60
C LEU A 438 -9.59 8.54 16.53
N ALA A 439 -8.80 9.53 16.11
CA ALA A 439 -8.52 10.72 16.92
C ALA A 439 -9.79 11.54 17.22
N PHE A 440 -10.70 11.68 16.25
CA PHE A 440 -11.99 12.34 16.45
C PHE A 440 -12.84 11.62 17.50
N TRP A 441 -13.01 10.31 17.40
CA TRP A 441 -13.85 9.52 18.31
C TRP A 441 -13.17 9.19 19.65
N LEU A 442 -11.86 9.41 19.79
CA LEU A 442 -11.17 9.38 21.07
C LEU A 442 -11.46 10.64 21.91
N ILE A 443 -11.58 11.80 21.26
CA ILE A 443 -11.67 13.12 21.92
C ILE A 443 -13.12 13.60 22.05
N THR A 444 -13.89 13.51 20.97
CA THR A 444 -15.22 14.14 20.85
C THR A 444 -16.25 13.61 21.85
N PRO A 445 -16.32 12.30 22.19
CA PRO A 445 -17.31 11.80 23.15
C PRO A 445 -17.30 12.52 24.50
N TYR A 446 -16.11 12.68 25.10
CA TYR A 446 -15.97 13.24 26.45
C TYR A 446 -16.10 14.76 26.50
N LEU A 447 -15.72 15.47 25.44
CA LEU A 447 -15.86 16.93 25.37
C LEU A 447 -17.26 17.38 24.94
N PHE A 448 -17.89 16.67 24.00
CA PHE A 448 -19.05 17.18 23.27
C PHE A 448 -20.26 16.23 23.22
N MET A 449 -20.14 14.96 23.59
CA MET A 449 -21.26 14.00 23.54
C MET A 449 -21.66 13.42 24.90
N ALA A 450 -21.02 13.87 25.99
CA ALA A 450 -21.30 13.38 27.34
C ALA A 450 -22.40 14.22 28.02
N VAL A 451 -23.45 13.56 28.51
CA VAL A 451 -24.25 14.11 29.62
C VAL A 451 -23.48 13.77 30.90
N GLN A 452 -23.21 14.76 31.75
CA GLN A 452 -22.59 14.53 33.05
C GLN A 452 -23.30 15.39 34.09
N GLY A 453 -23.53 14.82 35.26
CA GLY A 453 -23.95 15.57 36.43
C GLY A 453 -23.57 14.84 37.71
N GLY A 454 -23.87 15.48 38.83
CA GLY A 454 -23.65 14.90 40.14
C GLY A 454 -23.79 15.91 41.26
N GLY A 455 -23.99 15.40 42.47
CA GLY A 455 -24.16 16.22 43.67
C GLY A 455 -23.88 15.48 44.97
N GLY A 456 -23.76 16.27 46.03
CA GLY A 456 -23.54 15.82 47.40
C GLY A 456 -24.04 16.86 48.40
N GLY A 457 -24.44 16.41 49.58
CA GLY A 457 -24.99 17.25 50.63
C GLY A 457 -25.18 16.51 51.95
N ILE A 458 -25.77 17.19 52.93
CA ILE A 458 -25.83 16.80 54.36
C ILE A 458 -26.16 15.32 54.63
N SER A 459 -27.04 14.71 53.83
CA SER A 459 -27.53 13.34 54.03
C SER A 459 -26.75 12.24 53.29
N SER A 460 -25.74 12.56 52.48
CA SER A 460 -24.96 11.58 51.71
C SER A 460 -23.44 11.73 51.91
N SER A 461 -22.82 10.73 52.53
CA SER A 461 -21.37 10.67 52.78
C SER A 461 -20.54 10.41 51.52
N SER A 462 -21.18 10.02 50.42
CA SER A 462 -20.60 9.89 49.08
C SER A 462 -21.40 10.74 48.08
N GLY A 463 -20.71 11.63 47.38
CA GLY A 463 -21.31 12.39 46.28
C GLY A 463 -21.60 11.47 45.09
N MET A 464 -22.84 11.47 44.60
CA MET A 464 -23.21 10.69 43.43
C MET A 464 -22.93 11.49 42.16
N THR A 465 -22.12 10.94 41.27
CA THR A 465 -21.98 11.37 39.88
C THR A 465 -22.68 10.40 38.95
N TYR A 466 -23.17 10.91 37.82
CA TYR A 466 -23.70 10.13 36.72
C TYR A 466 -23.13 10.63 35.39
N GLN A 467 -22.88 9.71 34.47
CA GLN A 467 -22.33 10.01 33.15
C GLN A 467 -23.00 9.12 32.08
N ILE A 468 -23.44 9.75 31.00
CA ILE A 468 -23.93 9.09 29.79
C ILE A 468 -23.00 9.51 28.64
N VAL A 469 -22.27 8.55 28.05
CA VAL A 469 -21.24 8.83 27.04
C VAL A 469 -21.12 7.68 26.03
N PRO A 470 -20.75 7.94 24.76
CA PRO A 470 -20.26 6.87 23.88
C PRO A 470 -19.07 6.13 24.50
N ALA A 471 -19.10 4.80 24.42
CA ALA A 471 -18.07 3.93 24.95
C ALA A 471 -16.69 4.19 24.31
N LEU A 472 -15.62 4.21 25.12
CA LEU A 472 -14.26 4.57 24.67
C LEU A 472 -13.77 3.73 23.48
N TRP A 473 -14.08 2.43 23.48
CA TRP A 473 -13.67 1.49 22.43
C TRP A 473 -14.33 1.75 21.07
N PHE A 474 -15.37 2.59 20.99
CA PHE A 474 -15.97 2.98 19.71
C PHE A 474 -15.00 3.73 18.79
N CYS A 475 -13.94 4.36 19.31
CA CYS A 475 -12.90 4.98 18.47
C CYS A 475 -12.20 3.97 17.54
N LEU A 476 -12.04 2.72 17.99
CA LEU A 476 -11.49 1.62 17.19
C LEU A 476 -12.48 1.16 16.11
N ILE A 477 -13.78 1.13 16.45
CA ILE A 477 -14.85 0.74 15.53
C ILE A 477 -15.05 1.80 14.44
N ALA A 478 -15.03 3.09 14.78
CA ALA A 478 -15.09 4.17 13.80
C ALA A 478 -13.87 4.18 12.86
N ALA A 479 -12.67 3.88 13.38
CA ALA A 479 -11.48 3.68 12.57
C ALA A 479 -11.62 2.48 11.62
N LEU A 480 -12.15 1.35 12.11
CA LEU A 480 -12.42 0.15 11.32
C LEU A 480 -13.45 0.41 10.21
N TRP A 481 -14.54 1.12 10.48
CA TRP A 481 -15.51 1.53 9.45
C TRP A 481 -14.87 2.40 8.39
N SER A 482 -14.07 3.40 8.78
CA SER A 482 -13.33 4.22 7.80
C SER A 482 -12.32 3.41 7.00
N PHE A 483 -11.73 2.35 7.58
CA PHE A 483 -10.80 1.46 6.87
C PHE A 483 -11.55 0.58 5.88
N ILE A 484 -12.70 0.02 6.25
CA ILE A 484 -13.59 -0.74 5.35
C ILE A 484 -14.01 0.13 4.15
N ILE A 485 -14.36 1.40 4.38
CA ILE A 485 -14.69 2.37 3.30
C ILE A 485 -13.50 2.54 2.34
N GLU A 486 -12.29 2.79 2.85
CA GLU A 486 -11.06 2.96 2.05
C GLU A 486 -10.62 1.66 1.35
N VAL A 487 -10.88 0.49 1.92
CA VAL A 487 -10.60 -0.83 1.33
C VAL A 487 -11.59 -1.17 0.21
N VAL A 488 -12.90 -1.01 0.45
CA VAL A 488 -13.95 -1.23 -0.56
C VAL A 488 -13.74 -0.29 -1.75
N ALA A 489 -13.36 0.97 -1.49
CA ALA A 489 -13.05 1.95 -2.52
C ALA A 489 -11.87 1.58 -3.44
N ARG A 490 -10.94 0.75 -2.97
CA ARG A 490 -9.78 0.26 -3.76
C ARG A 490 -10.03 -1.10 -4.41
N LEU A 491 -10.62 -2.04 -3.69
CA LEU A 491 -10.81 -3.42 -4.17
C LEU A 491 -12.03 -3.59 -5.08
N LEU A 492 -13.17 -2.97 -4.73
CA LEU A 492 -14.42 -3.13 -5.47
C LEU A 492 -14.72 -1.93 -6.39
N GLY A 493 -13.96 -0.85 -6.25
CA GLY A 493 -14.12 0.36 -7.07
C GLY A 493 -14.13 0.09 -8.58
N PRO A 494 -13.06 -0.48 -9.17
CA PRO A 494 -12.99 -0.68 -10.62
C PRO A 494 -14.13 -1.54 -11.19
N THR A 495 -14.48 -2.63 -10.50
CA THR A 495 -15.50 -3.59 -10.97
C THR A 495 -16.92 -3.08 -10.79
N VAL A 496 -17.20 -2.37 -9.70
CA VAL A 496 -18.53 -1.78 -9.45
C VAL A 496 -18.78 -0.55 -10.33
N ILE A 497 -17.75 0.25 -10.63
CA ILE A 497 -17.87 1.37 -11.58
C ILE A 497 -18.20 0.88 -12.99
N GLN A 498 -17.53 -0.18 -13.47
CA GLN A 498 -17.78 -0.76 -14.79
C GLN A 498 -19.17 -1.39 -14.93
N SER A 499 -19.78 -1.85 -13.83
CA SER A 499 -21.10 -2.50 -13.83
C SER A 499 -22.27 -1.57 -13.52
N LEU A 500 -22.05 -0.40 -12.90
CA LEU A 500 -23.10 0.56 -12.52
C LEU A 500 -23.08 1.86 -13.35
N THR A 501 -22.90 1.73 -14.67
CA THR A 501 -22.82 2.87 -15.62
C THR A 501 -23.98 3.86 -15.51
N GLY A 502 -25.21 3.38 -15.26
CA GLY A 502 -26.39 4.25 -15.07
C GLY A 502 -26.39 5.08 -13.78
N ILE A 503 -25.61 4.70 -12.76
CA ILE A 503 -25.50 5.42 -11.47
C ILE A 503 -24.26 6.33 -11.45
N TRP A 504 -23.36 6.17 -12.42
CA TRP A 504 -22.13 6.96 -12.58
C TRP A 504 -22.33 8.49 -12.44
N PRO A 505 -23.35 9.14 -13.01
CA PRO A 505 -23.55 10.59 -12.83
C PRO A 505 -23.74 11.03 -11.37
N VAL A 506 -24.32 10.16 -10.53
CA VAL A 506 -24.55 10.41 -9.09
C VAL A 506 -23.26 10.21 -8.27
N LEU A 507 -22.40 9.28 -8.70
CA LEU A 507 -21.12 9.00 -8.04
C LEU A 507 -20.03 10.01 -8.44
N VAL A 508 -20.04 10.49 -9.68
CA VAL A 508 -19.07 11.48 -10.22
C VAL A 508 -19.41 12.91 -9.82
N GLY A 509 -20.64 13.19 -9.38
CA GLY A 509 -21.08 14.53 -8.95
C GLY A 509 -20.18 15.12 -7.85
N GLY A 510 -19.27 16.03 -8.20
CA GLY A 510 -18.31 16.62 -7.27
C GLY A 510 -17.05 15.80 -7.00
N THR A 511 -16.63 14.94 -7.94
CA THR A 511 -15.21 14.55 -8.05
C THR A 511 -14.38 15.74 -8.55
N VAL A 512 -13.07 15.73 -8.30
CA VAL A 512 -12.18 16.83 -8.70
C VAL A 512 -11.96 16.77 -10.21
N ARG A 513 -12.40 17.80 -10.95
CA ARG A 513 -12.03 17.97 -12.35
C ARG A 513 -10.52 18.29 -12.44
N PRO A 514 -9.73 17.56 -13.25
CA PRO A 514 -8.39 18.01 -13.61
C PRO A 514 -8.42 19.44 -14.18
N GLY A 515 -7.52 20.30 -13.72
CA GLY A 515 -7.33 21.67 -14.24
C GLY A 515 -7.79 22.83 -13.35
N LEU A 516 -8.61 22.62 -12.30
CA LEU A 516 -9.05 23.74 -11.44
C LEU A 516 -8.09 23.97 -10.26
N ARG A 517 -7.12 24.88 -10.46
CA ARG A 517 -6.25 25.59 -9.48
C ARG A 517 -5.95 24.83 -8.17
N SER A 518 -4.73 24.28 -8.07
CA SER A 518 -4.18 23.79 -6.80
C SER A 518 -4.20 24.86 -5.71
N THR A 519 -4.29 24.42 -4.45
CA THR A 519 -4.10 25.31 -3.30
C THR A 519 -2.68 25.87 -3.31
N ARG A 520 -2.55 27.16 -2.97
CA ARG A 520 -1.34 28.01 -3.13
C ARG A 520 -0.13 27.67 -2.24
N HIS A 521 0.03 26.40 -1.88
CA HIS A 521 0.94 25.93 -0.82
C HIS A 521 1.86 24.76 -1.23
N ASP A 522 1.75 24.21 -2.44
CA ASP A 522 2.73 23.28 -3.02
C ASP A 522 3.61 24.00 -4.06
N PRO A 523 4.89 24.32 -3.76
CA PRO A 523 5.78 25.06 -4.66
C PRO A 523 6.51 24.17 -5.69
N HIS A 524 6.16 22.88 -5.79
CA HIS A 524 6.90 21.90 -6.60
C HIS A 524 6.08 21.24 -7.74
N GLU A 525 4.80 21.55 -7.90
CA GLU A 525 3.96 20.97 -8.97
C GLU A 525 3.97 21.89 -10.22
N VAL A 526 4.83 21.58 -11.20
CA VAL A 526 4.85 22.26 -12.51
C VAL A 526 3.67 21.78 -13.34
N VAL A 527 2.74 22.69 -13.68
CA VAL A 527 1.53 22.36 -14.44
C VAL A 527 1.85 22.19 -15.92
N PHE A 528 2.01 20.94 -16.36
CA PHE A 528 1.82 20.58 -17.76
C PHE A 528 0.32 20.40 -18.05
N ALA A 529 -0.23 21.30 -18.85
CA ALA A 529 -1.64 21.25 -19.28
C ALA A 529 -1.81 20.33 -20.49
N GLU A 530 -1.51 19.04 -20.33
CA GLU A 530 -1.67 18.05 -21.39
C GLU A 530 -3.11 17.53 -21.41
N SER A 531 -3.86 17.92 -22.45
CA SER A 531 -5.25 17.52 -22.64
C SER A 531 -5.32 16.06 -23.12
N VAL A 532 -5.42 15.12 -22.18
CA VAL A 532 -5.66 13.70 -22.48
C VAL A 532 -7.09 13.52 -23.02
N THR A 533 -7.27 13.85 -24.28
CA THR A 533 -8.33 13.27 -25.11
C THR A 533 -8.08 11.77 -25.21
N MET A 534 -9.01 10.96 -24.75
CA MET A 534 -8.97 9.50 -24.95
C MET A 534 -8.86 9.21 -26.45
N ALA A 535 -7.70 8.72 -26.87
CA ALA A 535 -7.45 8.35 -28.26
C ALA A 535 -8.25 7.08 -28.60
N ALA A 536 -9.41 7.24 -29.25
CA ALA A 536 -10.14 6.13 -29.83
C ALA A 536 -9.29 5.50 -30.94
N GLN A 537 -8.93 4.22 -30.81
CA GLN A 537 -8.24 3.49 -31.87
C GLN A 537 -9.16 3.35 -33.08
N ALA A 538 -8.65 3.66 -34.27
CA ALA A 538 -9.44 3.71 -35.48
C ALA A 538 -9.55 2.34 -36.16
N GLY A 539 -10.78 1.82 -36.20
CA GLY A 539 -11.32 1.10 -37.36
C GLY A 539 -10.83 -0.33 -37.66
N VAL A 540 -11.71 -1.29 -37.35
CA VAL A 540 -12.27 -2.13 -38.42
C VAL A 540 -13.78 -1.93 -38.38
N ALA A 541 -14.42 -1.70 -39.53
CA ALA A 541 -15.79 -1.21 -39.60
C ALA A 541 -16.82 -2.32 -39.84
N SER A 542 -18.06 -2.10 -39.36
CA SER A 542 -19.26 -2.75 -39.89
C SER A 542 -20.50 -1.90 -39.58
N ALA A 543 -21.23 -1.56 -40.66
CA ALA A 543 -22.60 -1.02 -40.73
C ALA A 543 -23.12 -0.13 -39.57
N THR A 544 -23.10 1.18 -39.79
CA THR A 544 -23.94 2.15 -39.08
C THR A 544 -25.41 1.96 -39.44
N GLU A 545 -26.30 2.03 -38.45
CA GLU A 545 -27.56 2.77 -38.64
C GLU A 545 -27.94 3.47 -37.33
N ALA A 546 -28.43 4.72 -37.43
CA ALA A 546 -28.56 5.62 -36.30
C ALA A 546 -30.02 6.06 -36.10
N PHE A 547 -30.46 6.14 -34.84
CA PHE A 547 -31.75 6.72 -34.49
C PHE A 547 -31.60 7.91 -33.54
N ALA A 548 -32.29 9.00 -33.90
CA ALA A 548 -32.23 10.28 -33.21
C ALA A 548 -33.23 10.39 -32.05
N THR A 549 -33.05 11.41 -31.21
CA THR A 549 -33.91 11.75 -30.08
C THR A 549 -35.31 12.21 -30.51
N PRO A 550 -36.41 11.70 -29.91
CA PRO A 550 -37.75 12.23 -30.11
C PRO A 550 -38.05 13.44 -29.20
N VAL A 551 -38.79 14.40 -29.74
CA VAL A 551 -39.37 15.56 -29.03
C VAL A 551 -40.85 15.27 -28.72
N PRO A 552 -41.46 15.77 -27.62
CA PRO A 552 -42.83 15.39 -27.25
C PRO A 552 -43.90 16.21 -27.98
N GLY A 553 -44.81 15.53 -28.69
CA GLY A 553 -46.01 16.12 -29.31
C GLY A 553 -46.92 15.04 -29.92
N ALA A 554 -48.22 15.08 -29.62
CA ALA A 554 -49.22 14.05 -29.99
C ALA A 554 -49.95 14.40 -31.32
N PRO A 555 -50.92 13.61 -31.87
CA PRO A 555 -51.50 12.34 -31.39
C PRO A 555 -51.84 11.27 -32.48
N GLN A 556 -52.50 10.15 -32.07
CA GLN A 556 -53.35 9.20 -32.84
C GLN A 556 -52.73 8.16 -33.84
N ALA A 557 -52.70 6.88 -33.42
CA ALA A 557 -53.50 5.70 -33.88
C ALA A 557 -53.91 5.51 -35.38
N PRO A 558 -54.29 4.29 -35.88
CA PRO A 558 -54.23 2.91 -35.30
C PRO A 558 -53.78 1.77 -36.29
N VAL A 559 -53.97 0.49 -35.87
CA VAL A 559 -54.25 -0.75 -36.67
C VAL A 559 -53.13 -1.80 -36.93
N ARG A 560 -53.45 -3.03 -36.46
CA ARG A 560 -53.12 -4.45 -36.85
C ARG A 560 -52.11 -4.74 -37.99
N GLY A 561 -51.43 -5.91 -38.01
CA GLY A 561 -51.44 -7.06 -37.07
C GLY A 561 -51.47 -8.45 -37.75
N GLY A 562 -51.52 -9.53 -36.96
CA GLY A 562 -51.57 -10.95 -37.41
C GLY A 562 -50.42 -11.81 -36.83
N ILE A 563 -50.48 -13.15 -36.76
CA ILE A 563 -51.56 -14.13 -37.01
C ILE A 563 -51.32 -15.32 -36.03
N SER A 564 -52.31 -15.85 -35.30
CA SER A 564 -53.01 -17.12 -35.59
C SER A 564 -53.97 -17.51 -34.45
N ALA A 565 -54.97 -18.36 -34.68
CA ALA A 565 -56.05 -18.60 -33.71
C ALA A 565 -56.76 -19.98 -33.79
N MET A 566 -57.32 -20.39 -32.63
CA MET A 566 -58.56 -21.20 -32.47
C MET A 566 -58.57 -22.65 -33.02
N PRO A 567 -59.65 -23.45 -32.82
CA PRO A 567 -60.91 -23.29 -32.03
C PRO A 567 -60.88 -24.14 -30.73
N ARG A 568 -61.91 -24.43 -29.89
CA ARG A 568 -63.34 -24.08 -29.57
C ARG A 568 -63.55 -24.57 -28.09
N SER A 569 -64.67 -24.58 -27.34
CA SER A 569 -66.08 -24.09 -27.23
C SER A 569 -66.53 -24.43 -25.78
N GLY A 570 -67.64 -23.94 -25.17
CA GLY A 570 -68.71 -23.03 -25.56
C GLY A 570 -69.88 -23.08 -24.53
N ASP A 571 -70.86 -22.18 -24.66
CA ASP A 571 -72.15 -22.10 -23.95
C ASP A 571 -72.21 -21.94 -22.40
N SER A 572 -73.39 -21.51 -21.93
CA SER A 572 -73.65 -20.88 -20.62
C SER A 572 -74.63 -21.68 -19.76
N LEU A 573 -74.68 -21.43 -18.43
CA LEU A 573 -75.91 -21.47 -17.62
C LEU A 573 -75.74 -20.72 -16.26
N ILE A 574 -76.77 -20.69 -15.42
CA ILE A 574 -77.11 -19.56 -14.52
C ILE A 574 -77.08 -19.91 -13.00
N ALA A 575 -76.77 -18.88 -12.17
CA ALA A 575 -77.08 -18.74 -10.72
C ALA A 575 -76.33 -19.61 -9.67
N PRO A 576 -76.40 -19.29 -8.35
CA PRO A 576 -76.61 -17.99 -7.68
C PRO A 576 -75.50 -17.66 -6.64
N ALA A 577 -75.64 -16.55 -5.90
CA ALA A 577 -74.76 -16.18 -4.78
C ALA A 577 -75.23 -16.76 -3.42
N VAL A 578 -74.29 -17.13 -2.55
CA VAL A 578 -74.50 -17.43 -1.13
C VAL A 578 -73.34 -16.80 -0.31
N PRO A 579 -73.60 -16.07 0.79
CA PRO A 579 -72.55 -15.38 1.54
C PRO A 579 -72.02 -16.19 2.74
N GLY A 580 -70.74 -15.97 3.08
CA GLY A 580 -70.20 -16.21 4.43
C GLY A 580 -69.52 -17.56 4.68
N ALA A 581 -68.19 -17.59 4.57
CA ALA A 581 -67.33 -18.60 5.19
C ALA A 581 -66.06 -17.94 5.72
N ALA A 582 -65.72 -18.19 6.99
CA ALA A 582 -64.55 -17.57 7.63
C ALA A 582 -63.26 -18.32 7.27
N THR A 583 -62.24 -17.59 6.81
CA THR A 583 -60.91 -18.14 6.51
C THR A 583 -60.10 -18.34 7.80
N VAL A 584 -59.97 -19.59 8.25
CA VAL A 584 -59.14 -19.94 9.40
C VAL A 584 -57.65 -19.73 9.04
N ALA A 585 -57.06 -18.65 9.55
CA ALA A 585 -55.65 -18.36 9.36
C ALA A 585 -54.77 -19.38 10.11
N ALA A 586 -53.88 -20.07 9.39
CA ALA A 586 -52.98 -21.07 9.98
C ALA A 586 -51.99 -20.42 10.97
N THR A 587 -52.15 -20.74 12.26
CA THR A 587 -51.33 -20.21 13.35
C THR A 587 -49.89 -20.75 13.30
N ARG A 588 -48.98 -20.00 12.67
CA ARG A 588 -47.54 -20.26 12.75
C ARG A 588 -47.08 -20.16 14.21
N LYS A 589 -46.77 -21.29 14.82
CA LYS A 589 -46.26 -21.40 16.19
C LYS A 589 -45.04 -20.47 16.37
N PRO A 590 -45.05 -19.51 17.32
CA PRO A 590 -43.93 -18.60 17.49
C PRO A 590 -42.67 -19.37 17.92
N MET A 591 -41.55 -19.11 17.24
CA MET A 591 -40.25 -19.66 17.64
C MET A 591 -39.83 -19.06 18.99
N SER A 592 -39.17 -19.86 19.84
CA SER A 592 -38.74 -19.37 21.16
C SER A 592 -37.77 -18.19 21.02
N PRO A 593 -37.72 -17.24 21.98
CA PRO A 593 -36.80 -16.11 21.93
C PRO A 593 -35.34 -16.55 21.76
N LYS A 594 -34.94 -17.65 22.40
CA LYS A 594 -33.60 -18.24 22.26
C LYS A 594 -33.36 -18.78 20.85
N THR A 595 -34.32 -19.50 20.26
CA THR A 595 -34.23 -19.99 18.87
C THR A 595 -34.15 -18.83 17.87
N LYS A 596 -34.97 -17.78 18.06
CA LYS A 596 -34.97 -16.58 17.22
C LYS A 596 -33.65 -15.81 17.34
N MET A 597 -33.11 -15.69 18.55
CA MET A 597 -31.80 -15.07 18.81
C MET A 597 -30.67 -15.84 18.14
N TRP A 598 -30.63 -17.17 18.25
CA TRP A 598 -29.63 -18.01 17.58
C TRP A 598 -29.78 -18.01 16.05
N LEU A 599 -31.00 -17.87 15.50
CA LEU A 599 -31.22 -17.66 14.07
C LEU A 599 -30.78 -16.27 13.58
N ILE A 600 -30.86 -15.22 14.42
CA ILE A 600 -30.37 -13.88 14.10
C ILE A 600 -28.84 -13.82 14.22
N ILE A 601 -28.25 -14.37 15.29
CA ILE A 601 -26.79 -14.51 15.42
C ILE A 601 -26.26 -15.38 14.27
N GLY A 602 -26.92 -16.49 13.96
CA GLY A 602 -26.62 -17.32 12.80
C GLY A 602 -26.73 -16.55 11.48
N GLY A 603 -27.81 -15.77 11.27
CA GLY A 603 -28.00 -14.96 10.06
C GLY A 603 -27.01 -13.81 9.91
N VAL A 604 -26.57 -13.18 11.00
CA VAL A 604 -25.56 -12.12 11.00
C VAL A 604 -24.15 -12.70 10.85
N ALA A 605 -23.85 -13.82 11.52
CA ALA A 605 -22.61 -14.56 11.31
C ALA A 605 -22.52 -15.07 9.87
N VAL A 606 -23.59 -15.64 9.31
CA VAL A 606 -23.68 -16.05 7.90
C VAL A 606 -23.58 -14.83 6.97
N GLY A 607 -24.20 -13.70 7.28
CA GLY A 607 -24.08 -12.47 6.49
C GLY A 607 -22.66 -11.91 6.46
N LEU A 608 -21.99 -11.88 7.62
CA LEU A 608 -20.61 -11.41 7.76
C LEU A 608 -19.63 -12.43 7.15
N VAL A 609 -19.87 -13.73 7.30
CA VAL A 609 -19.15 -14.80 6.59
C VAL A 609 -19.41 -14.71 5.09
N ILE A 610 -20.59 -14.36 4.60
CA ILE A 610 -20.86 -14.16 3.16
C ILE A 610 -20.08 -12.95 2.65
N ILE A 611 -20.09 -11.81 3.35
CA ILE A 611 -19.32 -10.63 2.95
C ILE A 611 -17.82 -10.93 2.97
N LEU A 612 -17.30 -11.55 4.03
CA LEU A 612 -15.91 -12.01 4.08
C LEU A 612 -15.61 -13.07 3.01
N SER A 613 -16.56 -13.96 2.67
CA SER A 613 -16.40 -14.96 1.61
C SER A 613 -16.44 -14.35 0.22
N ILE A 614 -17.18 -13.26 0.01
CA ILE A 614 -17.18 -12.50 -1.24
C ILE A 614 -15.85 -11.74 -1.39
N VAL A 615 -15.37 -11.07 -0.34
CA VAL A 615 -14.05 -10.41 -0.33
C VAL A 615 -12.92 -11.43 -0.48
N PHE A 616 -12.99 -12.54 0.24
CA PHE A 616 -12.04 -13.66 0.13
C PHE A 616 -12.07 -14.28 -1.26
N SER A 617 -13.25 -14.59 -1.80
CA SER A 617 -13.40 -15.13 -3.16
C SER A 617 -12.89 -14.14 -4.20
N ALA A 618 -13.16 -12.84 -4.07
CA ALA A 618 -12.63 -11.81 -4.97
C ALA A 618 -11.09 -11.75 -4.92
N LEU A 619 -10.49 -11.74 -3.72
CA LEU A 619 -9.02 -11.75 -3.56
C LEU A 619 -8.38 -13.06 -4.00
N ASN A 620 -9.05 -14.20 -3.83
CA ASN A 620 -8.59 -15.55 -4.19
C ASN A 620 -8.88 -15.92 -5.67
N SER A 621 -9.73 -15.14 -6.37
CA SER A 621 -9.97 -15.25 -7.81
C SER A 621 -9.23 -14.20 -8.64
N SER A 622 -8.81 -13.09 -8.03
CA SER A 622 -7.89 -12.12 -8.62
C SER A 622 -6.44 -12.34 -8.16
N THR A 623 -6.04 -11.73 -7.04
CA THR A 623 -4.65 -11.65 -6.55
C THR A 623 -4.01 -12.98 -6.15
N PHE A 624 -4.75 -13.90 -5.53
CA PHE A 624 -4.27 -15.23 -5.10
C PHE A 624 -4.87 -16.36 -5.96
N SER A 625 -4.98 -16.10 -7.27
CA SER A 625 -5.50 -17.03 -8.26
C SER A 625 -4.39 -17.84 -8.94
N ALA A 626 -4.75 -19.00 -9.49
CA ALA A 626 -3.85 -19.80 -10.32
C ALA A 626 -3.32 -18.99 -11.52
N SER A 627 -4.19 -18.25 -12.22
CA SER A 627 -3.79 -17.35 -13.31
C SER A 627 -2.81 -16.24 -12.86
N ALA A 628 -2.98 -15.64 -11.68
CA ALA A 628 -2.03 -14.64 -11.17
C ALA A 628 -0.65 -15.24 -10.86
N THR A 629 -0.61 -16.41 -10.22
CA THR A 629 0.65 -17.13 -9.96
C THR A 629 1.31 -17.64 -11.24
N ALA A 630 0.53 -18.13 -12.21
CA ALA A 630 1.02 -18.53 -13.53
C ALA A 630 1.60 -17.32 -14.31
N LYS A 631 0.97 -16.15 -14.20
CA LYS A 631 1.50 -14.90 -14.79
C LYS A 631 2.82 -14.48 -14.13
N GLN A 632 2.94 -14.58 -12.81
CA GLN A 632 4.20 -14.34 -12.10
C GLN A 632 5.29 -15.33 -12.53
N TYR A 633 4.94 -16.61 -12.69
CA TYR A 633 5.86 -17.66 -13.11
C TYR A 633 6.39 -17.46 -14.53
N ILE A 634 5.52 -17.22 -15.51
CA ILE A 634 5.95 -17.06 -16.90
C ILE A 634 6.72 -15.74 -17.11
N ALA A 635 6.32 -14.67 -16.42
CA ALA A 635 7.05 -13.40 -16.43
C ALA A 635 8.44 -13.51 -15.76
N ALA A 636 8.62 -14.39 -14.77
CA ALA A 636 9.92 -14.68 -14.20
C ALA A 636 10.85 -15.36 -15.22
N ILE A 637 10.34 -16.31 -16.03
CA ILE A 637 11.11 -16.94 -17.10
C ILE A 637 11.44 -15.93 -18.23
N GLU A 638 10.47 -15.15 -18.67
CA GLU A 638 10.64 -14.07 -19.67
C GLU A 638 11.69 -13.03 -19.24
N SER A 639 11.62 -12.58 -17.98
CA SER A 639 12.57 -11.60 -17.43
C SER A 639 13.95 -12.16 -17.07
N GLY A 640 14.10 -13.48 -16.98
CA GLY A 640 15.34 -14.15 -16.58
C GLY A 640 15.49 -14.36 -15.06
N ASP A 641 14.45 -14.18 -14.26
CA ASP A 641 14.45 -14.56 -12.84
C ASP A 641 14.10 -16.05 -12.67
N PHE A 642 14.99 -16.92 -13.14
CA PHE A 642 14.85 -18.37 -12.99
C PHE A 642 14.77 -18.79 -11.51
N ASN A 643 15.43 -18.07 -10.60
CA ASN A 643 15.34 -18.26 -9.16
C ASN A 643 13.94 -17.94 -8.60
N GLY A 644 13.30 -16.85 -9.08
CA GLY A 644 11.89 -16.57 -8.81
C GLY A 644 10.95 -17.66 -9.36
N ALA A 645 11.20 -18.13 -10.59
CA ALA A 645 10.47 -19.23 -11.20
C ALA A 645 10.61 -20.53 -10.38
N ASN A 646 11.82 -20.84 -9.90
CA ASN A 646 12.12 -21.96 -9.00
C ASN A 646 11.38 -21.85 -7.67
N GLY A 647 11.24 -20.64 -7.10
CA GLY A 647 10.46 -20.42 -5.89
C GLY A 647 8.98 -20.81 -6.05
N ILE A 648 8.40 -20.54 -7.22
CA ILE A 648 6.99 -20.83 -7.55
C ILE A 648 6.80 -22.30 -7.94
N ALA A 649 7.68 -22.88 -8.76
CA ALA A 649 7.52 -24.21 -9.32
C ALA A 649 8.22 -25.33 -8.52
N LYS A 650 9.30 -25.03 -7.81
CA LYS A 650 10.17 -26.00 -7.09
C LYS A 650 10.51 -27.24 -7.93
N PRO A 651 11.39 -27.12 -8.95
CA PRO A 651 11.79 -28.25 -9.79
C PRO A 651 12.28 -29.44 -8.98
N GLN A 652 11.88 -30.63 -9.38
CA GLN A 652 12.19 -31.90 -8.71
C GLN A 652 13.50 -32.49 -9.26
N VAL A 653 14.57 -31.70 -9.27
CA VAL A 653 15.92 -32.09 -9.73
C VAL A 653 16.92 -32.05 -8.57
N LYS A 654 18.09 -32.68 -8.74
CA LYS A 654 19.16 -32.66 -7.73
C LYS A 654 19.75 -31.25 -7.58
N ASN A 655 20.32 -30.92 -6.43
CA ASN A 655 20.95 -29.61 -6.20
C ASN A 655 22.01 -29.26 -7.25
N ASP A 656 22.83 -30.22 -7.68
CA ASP A 656 23.86 -30.01 -8.70
C ASP A 656 23.26 -29.73 -10.09
N GLN A 657 22.08 -30.29 -10.37
CA GLN A 657 21.32 -30.09 -11.62
C GLN A 657 20.59 -28.75 -11.65
N MET A 658 20.40 -28.09 -10.50
CA MET A 658 19.82 -26.73 -10.44
C MET A 658 20.75 -25.65 -11.03
N LYS A 659 22.03 -25.95 -11.31
CA LYS A 659 23.02 -24.95 -11.75
C LYS A 659 22.58 -24.20 -13.02
N LEU A 660 21.97 -24.89 -13.98
CA LEU A 660 21.43 -24.29 -15.22
C LEU A 660 19.98 -23.79 -15.11
N LEU A 661 19.35 -23.96 -13.95
CA LEU A 661 18.07 -23.34 -13.58
C LEU A 661 18.28 -22.08 -12.72
N SER A 662 19.50 -21.55 -12.64
CA SER A 662 19.85 -20.35 -11.88
C SER A 662 19.89 -19.09 -12.77
N ASN A 663 19.80 -17.90 -12.17
CA ASN A 663 19.87 -16.62 -12.89
C ASN A 663 21.22 -16.41 -13.62
N ASP A 664 22.27 -17.17 -13.26
CA ASP A 664 23.59 -17.07 -13.90
C ASP A 664 23.61 -17.74 -15.28
N ALA A 665 22.74 -18.74 -15.51
CA ALA A 665 22.65 -19.51 -16.76
C ALA A 665 21.67 -18.90 -17.79
N VAL A 666 21.14 -17.71 -17.53
CA VAL A 666 20.08 -17.07 -18.32
C VAL A 666 20.60 -16.66 -19.71
N PRO A 667 19.87 -17.01 -20.80
CA PRO A 667 20.17 -16.49 -22.13
C PRO A 667 20.12 -14.96 -22.18
N LYS A 668 21.19 -14.33 -22.68
CA LYS A 668 21.24 -12.87 -22.90
C LYS A 668 20.21 -12.45 -23.95
N GLU A 669 20.16 -13.21 -25.03
CA GLU A 669 19.25 -13.11 -26.16
C GLU A 669 18.56 -14.48 -26.35
N GLY A 670 17.52 -14.57 -27.19
CA GLY A 670 16.81 -15.85 -27.40
C GLY A 670 15.95 -16.34 -26.22
N ARG A 671 15.61 -15.47 -25.26
CA ARG A 671 14.60 -15.76 -24.22
C ARG A 671 13.18 -15.81 -24.82
N ILE A 672 12.25 -16.43 -24.08
CA ILE A 672 10.82 -16.29 -24.38
C ILE A 672 10.39 -14.82 -24.29
N SER A 673 9.35 -14.45 -25.03
CA SER A 673 8.80 -13.09 -25.09
C SER A 673 7.29 -13.10 -25.31
N ASN A 674 6.62 -11.94 -25.19
CA ASN A 674 5.17 -11.79 -25.32
C ASN A 674 4.36 -12.69 -24.37
N ALA A 675 4.91 -13.01 -23.20
CA ALA A 675 4.38 -14.08 -22.34
C ALA A 675 3.03 -13.70 -21.69
N GLN A 676 1.99 -14.50 -21.95
CA GLN A 676 0.63 -14.21 -21.50
C GLN A 676 -0.17 -15.46 -21.11
N VAL A 677 -1.07 -15.33 -20.14
CA VAL A 677 -2.08 -16.34 -19.82
C VAL A 677 -3.25 -16.17 -20.79
N ILE A 678 -3.50 -17.18 -21.64
CA ILE A 678 -4.56 -17.13 -22.66
C ILE A 678 -5.84 -17.88 -22.26
N ARG A 679 -5.75 -18.82 -21.30
CA ARG A 679 -6.91 -19.61 -20.83
C ARG A 679 -6.69 -20.17 -19.43
N GLU A 680 -7.76 -20.28 -18.65
CA GLU A 680 -7.79 -21.06 -17.41
C GLU A 680 -8.92 -22.11 -17.50
N LYS A 681 -8.66 -23.35 -17.05
CA LYS A 681 -9.62 -24.45 -17.01
C LYS A 681 -9.54 -25.16 -15.66
N ALA A 682 -10.68 -25.39 -15.02
CA ALA A 682 -10.73 -26.18 -13.78
C ALA A 682 -10.44 -27.67 -14.06
N ASN A 683 -9.66 -28.32 -13.20
CA ASN A 683 -9.34 -29.75 -13.31
C ASN A 683 -9.35 -30.40 -11.91
N GLY A 684 -10.55 -30.65 -11.37
CA GLY A 684 -10.75 -31.19 -10.03
C GLY A 684 -10.17 -30.26 -8.95
N ASN A 685 -9.25 -30.79 -8.14
CA ASN A 685 -8.54 -30.01 -7.12
C ASN A 685 -7.41 -29.13 -7.67
N SER A 686 -7.07 -29.27 -8.96
CA SER A 686 -6.07 -28.49 -9.69
C SER A 686 -6.72 -27.53 -10.68
N LYS A 687 -5.92 -26.63 -11.27
CA LYS A 687 -6.30 -25.83 -12.44
C LYS A 687 -5.25 -26.02 -13.53
N ILE A 688 -5.69 -26.01 -14.78
CA ILE A 688 -4.80 -25.90 -15.94
C ILE A 688 -4.85 -24.44 -16.39
N VAL A 689 -3.69 -23.79 -16.52
CA VAL A 689 -3.55 -22.43 -17.02
C VAL A 689 -2.73 -22.49 -18.30
N THR A 690 -3.37 -22.31 -19.45
CA THR A 690 -2.68 -22.24 -20.75
C THR A 690 -1.99 -20.89 -20.85
N VAL A 691 -0.66 -20.90 -20.97
CA VAL A 691 0.14 -19.75 -21.37
C VAL A 691 0.46 -19.82 -22.86
N SER A 692 0.64 -18.65 -23.47
CA SER A 692 1.31 -18.48 -24.76
C SER A 692 2.54 -17.60 -24.59
N TYR A 693 3.59 -17.87 -25.37
CA TYR A 693 4.80 -17.07 -25.48
C TYR A 693 5.44 -17.25 -26.86
N THR A 694 6.26 -16.30 -27.28
CA THR A 694 7.08 -16.39 -28.49
C THR A 694 8.49 -16.83 -28.15
N LEU A 695 9.01 -17.86 -28.82
CA LEU A 695 10.39 -18.32 -28.76
C LEU A 695 10.89 -18.59 -30.18
N ASP A 696 12.09 -18.13 -30.55
CA ASP A 696 12.65 -18.27 -31.90
C ASP A 696 11.65 -17.82 -33.01
N GLY A 697 10.95 -16.71 -32.77
CA GLY A 697 9.92 -16.16 -33.65
C GLY A 697 8.61 -16.98 -33.75
N LYS A 698 8.55 -18.18 -33.16
CA LYS A 698 7.41 -19.10 -33.19
C LYS A 698 6.53 -18.88 -31.94
N GLU A 699 5.20 -18.86 -32.09
CA GLU A 699 4.28 -18.85 -30.94
C GLU A 699 4.11 -20.28 -30.38
N VAL A 700 4.32 -20.44 -29.07
CA VAL A 700 4.28 -21.71 -28.35
C VAL A 700 3.25 -21.61 -27.22
N THR A 701 2.33 -22.57 -27.16
CA THR A 701 1.35 -22.67 -26.07
C THR A 701 1.66 -23.82 -25.13
N HIS A 702 1.57 -23.61 -23.81
CA HIS A 702 1.88 -24.62 -22.80
C HIS A 702 0.85 -24.62 -21.65
N ASP A 703 0.43 -25.81 -21.20
CA ASP A 703 -0.61 -25.99 -20.18
C ASP A 703 0.00 -26.14 -18.78
N LEU A 704 0.12 -25.03 -18.03
CA LEU A 704 0.64 -25.05 -16.66
C LEU A 704 -0.35 -25.69 -15.70
N LYS A 705 0.06 -26.83 -15.11
CA LYS A 705 -0.71 -27.55 -14.09
C LYS A 705 -0.51 -26.91 -12.72
N MET A 706 -1.51 -26.17 -12.27
CA MET A 706 -1.49 -25.41 -11.01
C MET A 706 -2.11 -26.21 -9.87
N ILE A 707 -1.36 -26.36 -8.78
CA ILE A 707 -1.77 -27.06 -7.55
C ILE A 707 -1.81 -26.12 -6.34
N LYS A 708 -2.61 -26.49 -5.35
CA LYS A 708 -2.65 -25.82 -4.05
C LYS A 708 -1.56 -26.40 -3.16
N ARG A 709 -0.66 -25.56 -2.65
CA ARG A 709 0.48 -25.94 -1.78
C ARG A 709 0.23 -25.70 -0.29
N GLY A 710 -0.89 -25.05 0.06
CA GLY A 710 -1.29 -24.74 1.42
C GLY A 710 -2.09 -23.44 1.45
N SER A 711 -1.98 -22.69 2.54
CA SER A 711 -2.50 -21.32 2.63
C SER A 711 -1.40 -20.28 2.89
N LYS A 712 -1.50 -19.16 2.16
CA LYS A 712 -0.65 -17.98 2.30
C LYS A 712 -1.33 -16.99 3.24
N ALA A 713 -0.58 -16.47 4.22
CA ALA A 713 -1.13 -15.63 5.30
C ALA A 713 -2.36 -16.27 5.99
N LEU A 714 -2.23 -17.54 6.40
CA LEU A 714 -3.25 -18.42 7.00
C LEU A 714 -4.49 -18.76 6.14
N PHE A 715 -5.01 -17.86 5.31
CA PHE A 715 -6.32 -18.06 4.65
C PHE A 715 -6.30 -18.13 3.11
N PHE A 716 -5.47 -17.34 2.40
CA PHE A 716 -5.49 -17.35 0.93
C PHE A 716 -4.91 -18.64 0.35
N THR A 717 -5.35 -19.08 -0.82
CA THR A 717 -4.78 -20.27 -1.47
C THR A 717 -3.34 -19.96 -1.91
N ASP A 718 -2.35 -20.70 -1.40
CA ASP A 718 -1.00 -20.66 -1.98
C ASP A 718 -0.99 -21.60 -3.19
N TRP A 719 -0.96 -21.04 -4.39
CA TRP A 719 -0.80 -21.79 -5.62
C TRP A 719 0.68 -21.97 -5.96
N GLY A 720 1.01 -23.11 -6.57
CA GLY A 720 2.28 -23.30 -7.25
C GLY A 720 2.09 -24.13 -8.51
N VAL A 721 3.07 -24.04 -9.41
CA VAL A 721 3.16 -24.92 -10.57
C VAL A 721 3.52 -26.33 -10.07
N ALA A 722 2.86 -27.38 -10.57
CA ALA A 722 3.12 -28.77 -10.19
C ALA A 722 4.26 -29.38 -11.00
N GLU A 723 4.15 -29.26 -12.32
CA GLU A 723 5.15 -29.64 -13.30
C GLU A 723 5.76 -28.34 -13.85
N PRO A 724 7.00 -27.96 -13.47
CA PRO A 724 7.66 -26.79 -14.02
C PRO A 724 7.76 -26.89 -15.54
N MET A 725 7.74 -25.74 -16.23
CA MET A 725 8.00 -25.65 -17.67
C MET A 725 9.50 -25.79 -17.99
N THR A 726 10.19 -26.71 -17.33
CA THR A 726 11.58 -27.09 -17.64
C THR A 726 11.60 -28.16 -18.72
N THR A 727 12.58 -28.08 -19.62
CA THR A 727 12.78 -29.05 -20.72
C THR A 727 14.23 -29.53 -20.73
N THR A 728 14.54 -30.51 -21.58
CA THR A 728 15.88 -31.10 -21.70
C THR A 728 16.53 -30.69 -23.01
N ILE A 729 17.77 -30.21 -22.93
CA ILE A 729 18.67 -30.07 -24.07
C ILE A 729 19.73 -31.17 -24.05
N PHE A 730 20.23 -31.56 -25.21
CA PHE A 730 21.22 -32.63 -25.37
C PHE A 730 22.47 -32.11 -26.08
N VAL A 731 23.64 -32.28 -25.47
CA VAL A 731 24.93 -31.87 -26.01
C VAL A 731 25.80 -33.11 -26.20
N SER A 732 26.16 -33.45 -27.44
CA SER A 732 27.24 -34.41 -27.71
C SER A 732 28.57 -33.70 -27.49
N LYS A 733 29.44 -34.24 -26.62
CA LYS A 733 30.79 -33.70 -26.38
C LYS A 733 31.89 -34.62 -26.94
N PRO A 734 33.05 -34.07 -27.33
CA PRO A 734 34.28 -34.82 -27.52
C PRO A 734 34.75 -35.53 -26.24
N GLU A 735 35.56 -36.58 -26.35
CA GLU A 735 36.10 -37.28 -25.18
C GLU A 735 37.14 -36.44 -24.44
N ALA A 736 37.95 -35.65 -25.17
CA ALA A 736 39.05 -34.82 -24.66
C ALA A 736 38.69 -33.81 -23.54
N ILE A 737 37.41 -33.40 -23.42
CA ILE A 737 36.98 -32.37 -22.45
C ILE A 737 36.19 -32.93 -21.25
N SER A 738 36.56 -32.51 -20.04
CA SER A 738 35.84 -32.85 -18.79
C SER A 738 34.60 -31.98 -18.50
N ALA A 739 34.48 -30.83 -19.18
CA ALA A 739 33.53 -29.78 -18.84
C ALA A 739 33.06 -28.99 -20.06
N LEU A 740 31.84 -28.45 -19.96
CA LEU A 740 31.19 -27.58 -20.95
C LEU A 740 30.90 -26.21 -20.31
N ALA A 741 30.69 -25.17 -21.12
CA ALA A 741 30.17 -23.89 -20.68
C ALA A 741 28.85 -23.59 -21.40
N VAL A 742 27.77 -23.44 -20.62
CA VAL A 742 26.41 -23.12 -21.12
C VAL A 742 26.07 -21.69 -20.70
N ASN A 743 25.91 -20.79 -21.67
CA ASN A 743 25.83 -19.32 -21.48
C ASN A 743 27.02 -18.72 -20.69
N GLY A 744 28.15 -19.44 -20.63
CA GLY A 744 29.31 -19.10 -19.79
C GLY A 744 29.30 -19.69 -18.38
N VAL A 745 28.24 -20.42 -17.99
CA VAL A 745 28.20 -21.23 -16.76
C VAL A 745 28.81 -22.59 -17.04
N GLU A 746 29.93 -22.85 -16.40
CA GLU A 746 30.65 -24.13 -16.47
C GLU A 746 29.84 -25.28 -15.86
N VAL A 747 29.76 -26.43 -16.53
CA VAL A 747 29.04 -27.62 -16.10
C VAL A 747 29.82 -28.90 -16.41
N THR A 748 29.64 -29.89 -15.53
CA THR A 748 30.26 -31.22 -15.59
C THR A 748 29.17 -32.30 -15.57
N GLU A 749 29.56 -33.57 -15.70
CA GLU A 749 28.68 -34.74 -15.55
C GLU A 749 27.74 -34.65 -14.33
N LYS A 750 28.24 -34.13 -13.20
CA LYS A 750 27.47 -33.96 -11.95
C LYS A 750 26.25 -33.04 -12.10
N ASN A 751 26.29 -32.13 -13.08
CA ASN A 751 25.22 -31.19 -13.39
C ASN A 751 24.23 -31.75 -14.42
N ALA A 752 24.54 -32.86 -15.09
CA ALA A 752 23.69 -33.47 -16.10
C ALA A 752 22.47 -34.19 -15.47
N LYS A 753 21.36 -34.23 -16.21
CA LYS A 753 20.16 -35.04 -15.95
C LYS A 753 20.48 -36.53 -16.13
N GLY A 754 21.31 -36.84 -17.13
CA GLY A 754 21.85 -38.16 -17.45
C GLY A 754 22.84 -38.08 -18.61
N THR A 755 23.68 -39.10 -18.74
CA THR A 755 24.81 -39.17 -19.67
C THR A 755 24.83 -40.53 -20.37
N ASP A 756 24.91 -40.55 -21.70
CA ASP A 756 24.86 -41.77 -22.52
C ASP A 756 25.71 -41.58 -23.78
N ASN A 757 26.71 -42.45 -24.00
CA ASN A 757 27.60 -42.46 -25.18
C ASN A 757 28.08 -41.06 -25.64
N GLY A 758 28.74 -40.30 -24.74
CA GLY A 758 29.24 -38.93 -25.03
C GLY A 758 28.17 -37.82 -25.05
N ILE A 759 26.87 -38.17 -25.01
CA ILE A 759 25.77 -37.21 -24.98
C ILE A 759 25.40 -36.88 -23.53
N TRP A 760 25.49 -35.61 -23.18
CA TRP A 760 25.09 -35.06 -21.89
C TRP A 760 23.75 -34.33 -22.00
N SER A 761 22.79 -34.71 -21.16
CA SER A 761 21.47 -34.09 -21.12
C SER A 761 21.33 -33.12 -19.95
N PHE A 762 20.76 -31.94 -20.17
CA PHE A 762 20.63 -30.87 -19.16
C PHE A 762 19.21 -30.35 -19.05
N THR A 763 18.75 -30.15 -17.81
CA THR A 763 17.43 -29.54 -17.52
C THR A 763 17.56 -28.01 -17.50
N VAL A 764 16.79 -27.34 -18.36
CA VAL A 764 16.82 -25.88 -18.56
C VAL A 764 15.40 -25.30 -18.64
N TYR A 765 15.26 -23.98 -18.53
CA TYR A 765 14.01 -23.27 -18.90
C TYR A 765 13.99 -22.94 -20.41
N PRO A 766 12.82 -22.64 -21.02
CA PRO A 766 12.76 -22.44 -22.46
C PRO A 766 13.48 -21.18 -22.92
N GLY A 767 14.22 -21.30 -24.02
CA GLY A 767 15.15 -20.27 -24.50
C GLY A 767 16.21 -20.87 -25.43
N THR A 768 16.93 -20.02 -26.15
CA THR A 768 18.12 -20.42 -26.90
C THR A 768 19.35 -20.32 -26.00
N TYR A 769 20.13 -21.39 -25.89
CA TYR A 769 21.34 -21.44 -25.08
C TYR A 769 22.57 -21.51 -25.97
N SER A 770 23.62 -20.81 -25.58
CA SER A 770 24.94 -20.89 -26.21
C SER A 770 25.79 -21.92 -25.47
N VAL A 771 26.36 -22.89 -26.17
CA VAL A 771 27.13 -24.01 -25.61
C VAL A 771 28.52 -24.02 -26.23
N SER A 772 29.54 -24.12 -25.38
CA SER A 772 30.95 -24.20 -25.76
C SER A 772 31.70 -25.15 -24.82
N ALA A 773 32.99 -25.38 -25.05
CA ALA A 773 33.84 -26.11 -24.11
C ALA A 773 34.01 -25.35 -22.78
N GLY A 774 34.45 -26.06 -21.74
CA GLY A 774 34.99 -25.43 -20.53
C GLY A 774 36.20 -24.54 -20.84
N LYS A 775 36.50 -23.56 -19.99
CA LYS A 775 37.64 -22.66 -20.21
C LYS A 775 38.96 -23.41 -20.09
N SER A 776 39.77 -23.37 -21.13
CA SER A 776 41.11 -23.96 -21.14
C SER A 776 42.08 -23.11 -21.94
N LYS A 777 43.36 -23.15 -21.57
CA LYS A 777 44.49 -22.72 -22.40
C LYS A 777 44.93 -23.75 -23.45
N TYR A 778 44.35 -24.96 -23.45
CA TYR A 778 44.75 -26.09 -24.29
C TYR A 778 43.80 -26.38 -25.45
N LEU A 779 42.49 -26.19 -25.24
CA LEU A 779 41.44 -26.44 -26.23
C LEU A 779 40.57 -25.19 -26.42
N THR A 780 40.16 -24.94 -27.66
CA THR A 780 39.21 -23.87 -28.02
C THR A 780 37.96 -24.47 -28.69
N SER A 781 36.88 -23.70 -28.77
CA SER A 781 35.63 -24.13 -29.41
C SER A 781 34.79 -22.93 -29.85
N GLU A 782 34.18 -22.99 -31.04
CA GLU A 782 33.08 -22.08 -31.36
C GLU A 782 31.84 -22.37 -30.50
N ALA A 783 30.96 -21.37 -30.36
CA ALA A 783 29.83 -21.43 -29.44
C ALA A 783 28.52 -21.78 -30.17
N SER A 784 28.21 -23.08 -30.24
CA SER A 784 26.97 -23.61 -30.82
C SER A 784 25.72 -23.08 -30.11
N GLN A 785 24.63 -22.87 -30.86
CA GLN A 785 23.32 -22.49 -30.31
C GLN A 785 22.39 -23.72 -30.24
N ILE A 786 21.59 -23.82 -29.18
CA ILE A 786 20.63 -24.92 -28.96
C ILE A 786 19.30 -24.35 -28.43
N VAL A 787 18.16 -24.76 -28.99
CA VAL A 787 16.84 -24.20 -28.67
C VAL A 787 16.07 -25.13 -27.75
N ALA A 788 15.93 -24.71 -26.48
CA ALA A 788 15.11 -25.38 -25.49
C ALA A 788 13.62 -25.05 -25.73
N SER A 789 13.01 -25.67 -26.74
CA SER A 789 11.63 -25.38 -27.19
C SER A 789 10.53 -25.98 -26.31
N GLY A 790 10.85 -26.98 -25.49
CA GLY A 790 9.87 -27.86 -24.85
C GLY A 790 9.66 -29.18 -25.60
N ASP A 791 10.02 -29.25 -26.88
CA ASP A 791 9.97 -30.47 -27.70
C ASP A 791 11.34 -31.18 -27.71
N GLU A 792 11.51 -32.12 -26.78
CA GLU A 792 12.71 -32.96 -26.66
C GLU A 792 12.92 -33.92 -27.87
N SER A 793 11.99 -33.99 -28.82
CA SER A 793 12.16 -34.75 -30.08
C SER A 793 12.71 -33.90 -31.24
N SER A 794 12.67 -32.56 -31.12
CA SER A 794 13.17 -31.64 -32.15
C SER A 794 14.68 -31.77 -32.38
N SER A 795 15.12 -31.52 -33.62
CA SER A 795 16.54 -31.31 -33.97
C SER A 795 17.16 -30.21 -33.12
N ASP A 796 16.42 -29.12 -32.94
CA ASP A 796 16.88 -27.86 -32.37
C ASP A 796 17.19 -27.99 -30.87
N SER A 797 16.66 -29.02 -30.20
CA SER A 797 16.97 -29.40 -28.81
C SER A 797 18.29 -30.18 -28.64
N ARG A 798 19.05 -30.37 -29.73
CA ARG A 798 20.30 -31.14 -29.78
C ARG A 798 21.43 -30.32 -30.40
N THR A 799 22.65 -30.50 -29.92
CA THR A 799 23.85 -29.95 -30.58
C THR A 799 25.03 -30.89 -30.44
N VAL A 800 25.97 -30.78 -31.37
CA VAL A 800 27.30 -31.40 -31.28
C VAL A 800 28.28 -30.27 -31.03
N LEU A 801 29.09 -30.40 -29.98
CA LEU A 801 30.24 -29.53 -29.77
C LEU A 801 31.45 -30.16 -30.47
N SER A 802 32.24 -29.35 -31.17
CA SER A 802 33.58 -29.70 -31.63
C SER A 802 34.58 -28.77 -30.95
N VAL A 803 35.81 -29.24 -30.76
CA VAL A 803 36.89 -28.48 -30.10
C VAL A 803 38.18 -28.62 -30.90
N GLU A 804 38.97 -27.55 -30.97
CA GLU A 804 40.23 -27.51 -31.69
C GLU A 804 41.42 -27.47 -30.71
N ALA A 805 42.52 -28.13 -31.10
CA ALA A 805 43.78 -28.06 -30.36
C ALA A 805 44.41 -26.67 -30.50
N THR A 806 44.94 -26.15 -29.40
CA THR A 806 45.79 -24.93 -29.43
C THR A 806 47.26 -25.33 -29.48
N ASP A 807 48.12 -24.43 -29.96
CA ASP A 807 49.58 -24.61 -29.98
C ASP A 807 50.12 -25.10 -28.62
N ALA A 808 49.59 -24.55 -27.51
CA ALA A 808 50.01 -24.90 -26.15
C ALA A 808 49.62 -26.31 -25.70
N LEU A 809 48.70 -27.00 -26.39
CA LEU A 809 48.42 -28.43 -26.20
C LEU A 809 49.43 -29.27 -26.97
N THR A 810 49.62 -28.96 -28.26
CA THR A 810 50.59 -29.65 -29.12
C THR A 810 52.00 -29.55 -28.55
N GLU A 811 52.44 -28.37 -28.10
CA GLU A 811 53.72 -28.16 -27.41
C GLU A 811 53.86 -29.02 -26.14
N ALA A 812 52.78 -29.15 -25.34
CA ALA A 812 52.82 -29.91 -24.08
C ALA A 812 52.87 -31.43 -24.32
N ILE A 813 52.17 -31.94 -25.34
CA ILE A 813 52.25 -33.35 -25.75
C ILE A 813 53.61 -33.63 -26.41
N GLN A 814 54.09 -32.74 -27.29
CA GLN A 814 55.41 -32.83 -27.91
C GLN A 814 56.52 -32.85 -26.85
N GLN A 815 56.46 -32.00 -25.83
CA GLN A 815 57.41 -32.07 -24.71
C GLN A 815 57.35 -33.43 -24.00
N LYS A 816 56.16 -34.01 -23.79
CA LYS A 816 56.02 -35.33 -23.14
C LYS A 816 56.57 -36.48 -23.99
N VAL A 817 56.35 -36.44 -25.31
CA VAL A 817 56.94 -37.39 -26.26
C VAL A 817 58.48 -37.28 -26.24
N ASN A 818 59.01 -36.05 -26.32
CA ASN A 818 60.46 -35.81 -26.29
C ASN A 818 61.07 -36.28 -24.96
N GLU A 819 60.49 -35.93 -23.81
CA GLU A 819 60.96 -36.38 -22.49
C GLU A 819 61.00 -37.92 -22.35
N LYS A 820 60.06 -38.63 -22.99
CA LYS A 820 60.05 -40.10 -23.01
C LYS A 820 61.13 -40.67 -23.93
N ILE A 821 61.34 -40.08 -25.11
CA ILE A 821 62.43 -40.45 -26.02
C ILE A 821 63.79 -40.22 -25.36
N ASP A 822 63.98 -39.08 -24.68
CA ASP A 822 65.17 -38.77 -23.89
C ASP A 822 65.40 -39.79 -22.77
N GLU A 823 64.34 -40.30 -22.12
CA GLU A 823 64.45 -41.39 -21.14
C GLU A 823 64.94 -42.69 -21.81
N CYS A 824 64.36 -43.05 -22.95
CA CYS A 824 64.73 -44.22 -23.73
C CYS A 824 66.19 -44.21 -24.22
N GLU A 825 66.75 -43.04 -24.57
CA GLU A 825 68.17 -42.91 -24.94
C GLU A 825 69.14 -43.41 -23.84
N LYS A 826 68.72 -43.31 -22.57
CA LYS A 826 69.55 -43.66 -21.41
C LYS A 826 69.62 -45.17 -21.16
N SER A 827 68.88 -45.98 -21.92
CA SER A 827 68.92 -47.44 -21.82
C SER A 827 70.20 -48.01 -22.45
N THR A 828 70.73 -49.09 -21.85
CA THR A 828 71.84 -49.88 -22.40
C THR A 828 71.40 -51.19 -23.03
N ASP A 829 70.08 -51.42 -23.11
CA ASP A 829 69.48 -52.65 -23.61
C ASP A 829 69.25 -52.60 -25.13
N LEU A 830 69.22 -53.78 -25.76
CA LEU A 830 68.92 -53.98 -27.18
C LEU A 830 67.48 -53.58 -27.54
N GLU A 831 66.58 -53.75 -26.57
CA GLU A 831 65.15 -53.49 -26.63
C GLU A 831 64.76 -52.76 -25.33
N PRO A 832 64.89 -51.42 -25.31
CA PRO A 832 64.46 -50.62 -24.16
C PRO A 832 62.94 -50.73 -23.94
N LYS A 833 62.52 -51.08 -22.72
CA LYS A 833 61.11 -51.35 -22.42
C LYS A 833 60.23 -50.10 -22.50
N GLY A 834 59.11 -50.20 -23.20
CA GLY A 834 58.17 -49.08 -23.39
C GLY A 834 58.81 -47.93 -24.17
N CYS A 835 59.55 -48.23 -25.23
CA CYS A 835 60.28 -47.27 -26.05
C CYS A 835 60.06 -47.53 -27.55
N PRO A 836 59.96 -46.48 -28.38
CA PRO A 836 59.57 -46.59 -29.80
C PRO A 836 60.70 -47.10 -30.73
N PHE A 837 61.72 -47.78 -30.21
CA PHE A 837 62.84 -48.28 -31.01
C PHE A 837 63.52 -49.50 -30.38
N SER A 838 63.96 -50.43 -31.22
CA SER A 838 64.79 -51.59 -30.85
C SER A 838 65.80 -51.91 -31.96
N ALA A 839 66.83 -52.70 -31.63
CA ALA A 839 67.89 -53.10 -32.55
C ALA A 839 67.73 -54.56 -32.98
N TYR A 840 67.60 -54.81 -34.29
CA TYR A 840 67.37 -56.16 -34.79
C TYR A 840 68.62 -57.05 -34.68
N SER A 841 68.47 -58.20 -34.03
CA SER A 841 69.51 -59.20 -33.81
C SER A 841 69.41 -60.37 -34.81
N TYR A 842 70.48 -60.62 -35.55
CA TYR A 842 70.65 -61.85 -36.33
C TYR A 842 71.47 -62.89 -35.54
N GLY A 843 70.99 -63.29 -34.35
CA GLY A 843 71.69 -64.26 -33.51
C GLY A 843 70.99 -64.63 -32.20
N ASP A 844 71.78 -65.09 -31.23
CA ASP A 844 71.38 -65.10 -29.81
C ASP A 844 71.81 -63.77 -29.20
N ASP A 845 70.87 -63.02 -28.64
CA ASP A 845 71.04 -61.65 -28.14
C ASP A 845 72.09 -61.53 -27.02
N LYS A 846 72.43 -62.65 -26.36
CA LYS A 846 73.55 -62.75 -25.41
C LYS A 846 74.92 -62.44 -26.04
N ASN A 847 74.99 -62.27 -27.35
CA ASN A 847 76.18 -61.84 -28.10
C ASN A 847 76.18 -60.34 -28.44
N MET A 848 75.21 -59.56 -27.95
CA MET A 848 75.12 -58.11 -28.09
C MET A 848 74.94 -57.48 -26.71
N ARG A 849 75.63 -56.37 -26.42
CA ARG A 849 75.52 -55.66 -25.12
C ARG A 849 75.96 -54.21 -25.22
N ASN A 850 75.84 -53.47 -24.11
CA ASN A 850 76.36 -52.12 -23.93
C ASN A 850 75.86 -51.17 -25.05
N PHE A 851 74.55 -51.18 -25.29
CA PHE A 851 73.97 -50.27 -26.28
C PHE A 851 74.12 -48.81 -25.80
N THR A 852 74.24 -47.90 -26.75
CA THR A 852 74.13 -46.46 -26.54
C THR A 852 73.38 -45.90 -27.74
N TRP A 853 72.26 -45.26 -27.46
CA TRP A 853 71.31 -44.77 -28.46
C TRP A 853 71.56 -43.29 -28.76
N SER A 854 71.16 -42.84 -29.95
CA SER A 854 71.18 -41.43 -30.32
C SER A 854 70.10 -41.12 -31.37
N VAL A 855 69.17 -40.26 -30.99
CA VAL A 855 68.12 -39.65 -31.79
C VAL A 855 68.59 -38.25 -32.20
N THR A 856 68.41 -37.86 -33.47
CA THR A 856 68.83 -36.52 -33.96
C THR A 856 67.68 -35.53 -34.11
N ASP A 857 66.45 -36.04 -34.25
CA ASP A 857 65.25 -35.29 -34.59
C ASP A 857 64.05 -35.95 -33.86
N TYR A 858 63.07 -35.18 -33.41
CA TYR A 858 61.89 -35.71 -32.68
C TYR A 858 60.67 -35.82 -33.58
N PRO A 859 59.82 -36.86 -33.41
CA PRO A 859 58.67 -37.07 -34.25
C PRO A 859 57.56 -36.06 -33.95
N GLN A 860 56.89 -35.58 -34.99
CA GLN A 860 55.85 -34.55 -34.86
C GLN A 860 54.56 -35.16 -34.33
N VAL A 861 53.92 -34.48 -33.38
CA VAL A 861 52.64 -34.90 -32.80
C VAL A 861 51.45 -34.40 -33.64
N GLU A 862 50.59 -35.32 -34.06
CA GLU A 862 49.24 -35.05 -34.57
C GLU A 862 48.21 -35.37 -33.47
N VAL A 863 47.19 -34.52 -33.31
CA VAL A 863 46.24 -34.55 -32.16
C VAL A 863 44.82 -34.68 -32.67
N ASP A 864 44.11 -35.73 -32.23
CA ASP A 864 42.68 -35.91 -32.44
C ASP A 864 41.91 -35.44 -31.20
N THR A 865 41.17 -34.35 -31.35
CA THR A 865 40.41 -33.73 -30.27
C THR A 865 39.03 -34.32 -30.04
N ASP A 866 38.48 -35.09 -30.99
CA ASP A 866 37.18 -35.74 -30.85
C ASP A 866 37.29 -36.99 -29.95
N TYR A 867 38.34 -37.79 -30.14
CA TYR A 867 38.67 -38.95 -29.32
C TYR A 867 39.62 -38.66 -28.16
N GLY A 868 40.27 -37.49 -28.12
CA GLY A 868 41.26 -37.18 -27.08
C GLY A 868 42.52 -38.05 -27.18
N THR A 869 42.93 -38.38 -28.39
CA THR A 869 44.11 -39.20 -28.69
C THR A 869 45.17 -38.38 -29.41
N PHE A 870 46.41 -38.83 -29.39
CA PHE A 870 47.46 -38.29 -30.23
C PHE A 870 48.31 -39.43 -30.80
N GLN A 871 48.93 -39.17 -31.95
CA GLN A 871 49.91 -40.05 -32.55
C GLN A 871 51.11 -39.24 -33.05
N THR A 872 52.27 -39.87 -33.16
CA THR A 872 53.45 -39.26 -33.77
C THR A 872 53.66 -39.76 -35.19
N ASP A 873 54.36 -38.98 -36.02
CA ASP A 873 54.94 -39.54 -37.24
C ASP A 873 56.02 -40.60 -36.91
N TYR A 874 56.42 -41.35 -37.94
CA TYR A 874 57.26 -42.54 -37.83
C TYR A 874 58.37 -42.55 -38.90
N GLY A 875 59.36 -43.42 -38.73
CA GLY A 875 60.46 -43.57 -39.70
C GLY A 875 61.64 -42.62 -39.48
N ILE A 876 61.58 -41.75 -38.46
CA ILE A 876 62.74 -40.96 -38.00
C ILE A 876 63.88 -41.90 -37.59
N LYS A 877 65.11 -41.55 -37.97
CA LYS A 877 66.25 -42.45 -37.89
C LYS A 877 66.99 -42.36 -36.55
N VAL A 878 66.97 -43.46 -35.79
CA VAL A 878 67.74 -43.62 -34.55
C VAL A 878 69.06 -44.32 -34.88
N LYS A 879 70.17 -43.87 -34.31
CA LYS A 879 71.47 -44.54 -34.37
C LYS A 879 71.76 -45.25 -33.05
N TYR A 880 72.57 -46.29 -33.11
CA TYR A 880 73.09 -46.94 -31.91
C TYR A 880 74.50 -47.50 -32.12
N THR A 881 75.26 -47.56 -31.04
CA THR A 881 76.53 -48.30 -30.96
C THR A 881 76.41 -49.39 -29.89
N TYR A 882 77.06 -50.53 -30.10
CA TYR A 882 76.98 -51.69 -29.21
C TYR A 882 78.26 -52.53 -29.28
N GLU A 883 78.46 -53.42 -28.31
CA GLU A 883 79.49 -54.45 -28.37
C GLU A 883 78.92 -55.77 -28.90
N TYR A 884 79.52 -56.33 -29.95
CA TYR A 884 79.24 -57.67 -30.48
C TYR A 884 80.29 -58.68 -30.03
N ARG A 885 79.88 -59.92 -29.77
CA ARG A 885 80.79 -61.01 -29.38
C ARG A 885 81.30 -61.79 -30.59
N SER A 886 82.57 -61.57 -30.94
CA SER A 886 83.28 -62.33 -31.98
C SER A 886 83.90 -63.63 -31.44
N SER A 887 84.66 -64.33 -32.28
CA SER A 887 85.54 -65.44 -31.85
C SER A 887 86.67 -65.01 -30.92
N ASP A 888 87.08 -63.74 -31.00
CA ASP A 888 88.33 -63.24 -30.42
C ASP A 888 88.08 -62.25 -29.26
N GLY A 889 86.87 -61.74 -29.09
CA GLY A 889 86.49 -60.92 -27.94
C GLY A 889 85.10 -60.29 -28.00
N TRP A 890 85.01 -59.09 -27.44
CA TRP A 890 83.89 -58.17 -27.65
C TRP A 890 84.42 -57.00 -28.48
N GLU A 891 83.76 -56.70 -29.59
CA GLU A 891 84.17 -55.69 -30.58
C GLU A 891 83.07 -54.63 -30.73
N PRO A 892 83.41 -53.33 -30.83
CA PRO A 892 82.43 -52.28 -31.04
C PRO A 892 81.88 -52.33 -32.47
N ASN A 893 80.57 -52.16 -32.62
CA ASN A 893 79.89 -52.02 -33.90
C ASN A 893 78.80 -50.94 -33.81
N ASP A 894 78.33 -50.44 -34.95
CA ASP A 894 77.24 -49.46 -35.04
C ASP A 894 76.07 -49.96 -35.90
N GLY A 895 74.95 -49.26 -35.79
CA GLY A 895 73.74 -49.55 -36.56
C GLY A 895 72.76 -48.39 -36.51
N SER A 896 71.63 -48.58 -37.21
CA SER A 896 70.52 -47.64 -37.17
C SER A 896 69.19 -48.33 -37.35
N THR A 897 68.21 -47.92 -36.56
CA THR A 897 66.81 -48.33 -36.63
C THR A 897 65.93 -47.10 -36.91
N THR A 898 64.62 -47.23 -36.81
CA THR A 898 63.67 -46.11 -36.95
C THR A 898 62.72 -46.05 -35.76
N LEU A 899 62.26 -44.84 -35.41
CA LEU A 899 61.14 -44.65 -34.51
C LEU A 899 59.87 -45.27 -35.11
N SER A 900 59.25 -46.16 -34.36
CA SER A 900 57.82 -46.50 -34.50
C SER A 900 56.97 -45.28 -34.12
N ALA A 901 55.75 -45.20 -34.64
CA ALA A 901 54.78 -44.22 -34.17
C ALA A 901 54.49 -44.45 -32.67
N MET A 902 54.53 -43.40 -31.86
CA MET A 902 54.00 -43.41 -30.50
C MET A 902 52.54 -42.97 -30.53
N SER A 903 51.72 -43.52 -29.65
CA SER A 903 50.35 -43.05 -29.42
C SER A 903 50.09 -42.83 -27.93
N GLY A 904 48.96 -42.18 -27.64
CA GLY A 904 48.47 -42.04 -26.29
C GLY A 904 47.15 -41.29 -26.23
N ILE A 905 46.66 -41.12 -25.00
CA ILE A 905 45.44 -40.38 -24.68
C ILE A 905 45.76 -39.12 -23.90
N PHE A 906 44.90 -38.11 -24.03
CA PHE A 906 44.96 -36.89 -23.24
C PHE A 906 43.56 -36.44 -22.80
N SER A 907 43.49 -35.77 -21.65
CA SER A 907 42.25 -35.22 -21.13
C SER A 907 42.46 -33.89 -20.46
N VAL A 908 41.58 -32.93 -20.75
CA VAL A 908 41.67 -31.53 -20.34
C VAL A 908 40.57 -31.20 -19.33
N ASP A 909 41.00 -30.83 -18.13
CA ASP A 909 40.18 -30.40 -17.00
C ASP A 909 40.52 -28.94 -16.66
N GLY A 910 39.90 -28.03 -17.41
CA GLY A 910 40.26 -26.61 -17.41
C GLY A 910 41.69 -26.36 -17.90
N ASP A 911 42.54 -25.76 -17.07
CA ASP A 911 43.97 -25.58 -17.35
C ASP A 911 44.85 -26.75 -16.87
N LYS A 912 44.24 -27.85 -16.38
CA LYS A 912 44.94 -29.10 -16.10
C LYS A 912 44.87 -30.02 -17.31
N LEU A 913 46.03 -30.47 -17.77
CA LEU A 913 46.18 -31.48 -18.84
C LEU A 913 46.73 -32.77 -18.21
N THR A 914 46.08 -33.88 -18.50
CA THR A 914 46.59 -35.24 -18.25
C THR A 914 47.00 -35.82 -19.60
N ILE A 915 48.19 -36.42 -19.69
CA ILE A 915 48.70 -37.12 -20.87
C ILE A 915 49.16 -38.50 -20.39
N GLU A 916 48.68 -39.54 -21.02
CA GLU A 916 49.09 -40.93 -20.80
C GLU A 916 49.54 -41.47 -22.16
N LEU A 917 50.79 -41.93 -22.23
CA LEU A 917 51.33 -42.59 -23.42
C LEU A 917 50.92 -44.06 -23.38
N ASP A 918 50.62 -44.65 -24.54
CA ASP A 918 50.36 -46.08 -24.62
C ASP A 918 51.68 -46.84 -24.36
N ASP A 919 51.68 -47.77 -23.41
CA ASP A 919 52.80 -48.68 -23.21
C ASP A 919 52.90 -49.63 -24.41
N SER A 920 54.02 -49.57 -25.12
CA SER A 920 54.30 -50.39 -26.31
C SER A 920 54.68 -51.84 -25.92
N ASP A 921 53.70 -52.59 -25.39
CA ASP A 921 53.76 -54.04 -25.17
C ASP A 921 53.29 -54.79 -26.44
N ASP A 922 54.19 -54.98 -27.41
CA ASP A 922 53.98 -55.80 -28.64
C ASP A 922 55.26 -56.59 -29.00
#